data_AF-A0A2K0X4K0-F1
#
_entry.id   AF-A0A2K0X4K0-F1
#
_cell.length_a   1.000
_cell.length_b   1.000
_cell.length_c   1.000
_cell.angle_alpha   90.00
_cell.angle_beta   90.00
_cell.angle_gamma   90.00
#
_symmetry.space_group_name_H-M   'P 1'
#
loop_
_entity.id
_entity.type
_entity.pdbx_description
1 polymer ?
#
loop_
_entity_poly.entity_id
_entity_poly.type
_entity_poly.pdbx_seq_one_letter_code
_entity_poly.pdbx_strand_id
1 'polypeptide(L)'
;MPGANLTRVEAEERFDAVHMPIHYDVLLDLGKGARDFTSRTKITFDAKAGSSSFLDLIANSVESVVLNGASLDVSKVFANSRIELSDLDEHNVVEVVANCQYSNTGEGLHRSVDPSDGNVYLYTQFEVPDARRVYAVFDQPDLKAVFDFTVDAPESWIVTSNMPVKSSEKLQNSQTESGTLENGVVEGMKRWEFESTPKMSSYLTAVCAGPYAQWHTEYNNEDGRVVPMAMYCRQALKDAFAKDVDYLFDITKKGFAFYAKTWGVPYPYAKYDQIYVPEYNAGAMENIGMVTIRDQYVFESKVTDAYAERRVVTVLHELAHMWFGDYVTMKWWNDLWLNESFAEFTSTLATAEATQWHDAWSTFNSGEKSWALNQDQLPTTHPIVAPINDLNDTSVNFDGITYAKGASVLKQLVAYVGREKFFEGIHNYLSKHAYSNATLADLLHELELTSGRDLKSWSAKWLEKAGINTISTEVEESSDGTISALRLRQSASKEHPVLRAHRLAVGFYDVDETTGEIKRTKRIELDVDGELTQVEEARGLRRPALILVNDDDLTYTKLRFDDKSLEFAAENLYRFKDSLTRSIIWLSLWDMTRDAQFPAERFVELSLKALATERESTTFRYALGQVKITASHYVVPSRQAEVAKHVAHELWQLALAANAGSDEQFQLVKAYLGYGEVGDSEFIRVARGLLDSSVKLEGLDIDNDLRWSILIALAGVNDLSEADIDAELQKRDTTENREHAYQARASRATAEAKDWAWEQALRNLDLTNMQMGAVAAGFYSTAKGDLAKPYVERYFADIDWIWKNRTFHMAEALIEGLYPVYAPVEDLVDGGAKWLEAHNDAPDALRRMVLGNLDLSRRTLMVQKYNASLS
;
A
#
# COMPACT_ATOMS: atom_id res chain seq x y z
N MET A 1 -21.44 9.19 -3.42
CA MET A 1 -22.54 9.19 -4.42
C MET A 1 -23.68 8.32 -3.90
N PRO A 2 -24.96 8.74 -4.00
CA PRO A 2 -26.11 7.92 -3.59
C PRO A 2 -26.13 6.58 -4.35
N GLY A 3 -26.43 5.48 -3.65
CA GLY A 3 -26.61 4.12 -4.21
C GLY A 3 -25.35 3.38 -4.67
N ALA A 4 -24.17 4.00 -4.58
CA ALA A 4 -22.88 3.37 -4.88
C ALA A 4 -22.37 2.42 -3.78
N ASN A 5 -22.90 2.53 -2.56
CA ASN A 5 -22.55 1.62 -1.46
C ASN A 5 -23.45 0.38 -1.50
N LEU A 6 -22.87 -0.78 -1.86
CA LEU A 6 -23.54 -2.08 -1.83
C LEU A 6 -23.41 -2.67 -0.44
N THR A 7 -24.54 -3.02 0.18
CA THR A 7 -24.52 -3.71 1.47
C THR A 7 -24.34 -5.22 1.28
N ARG A 8 -23.77 -5.88 2.28
CA ARG A 8 -23.65 -7.34 2.31
C ARG A 8 -25.00 -8.04 2.19
N VAL A 9 -26.03 -7.49 2.84
CA VAL A 9 -27.40 -8.05 2.77
C VAL A 9 -27.93 -7.96 1.34
N GLU A 10 -27.77 -6.82 0.67
CA GLU A 10 -28.15 -6.68 -0.74
C GLU A 10 -27.36 -7.65 -1.64
N ALA A 11 -26.08 -7.88 -1.36
CA ALA A 11 -25.25 -8.83 -2.10
C ALA A 11 -25.72 -10.29 -1.90
N GLU A 12 -26.08 -10.67 -0.67
CA GLU A 12 -26.65 -11.98 -0.33
C GLU A 12 -28.02 -12.18 -0.99
N GLU A 13 -28.91 -11.18 -0.93
CA GLU A 13 -30.22 -11.19 -1.61
C GLU A 13 -30.07 -11.30 -3.13
N ARG A 14 -29.09 -10.57 -3.70
CA ARG A 14 -28.75 -10.66 -5.13
C ARG A 14 -28.25 -12.07 -5.49
N PHE A 15 -27.37 -12.65 -4.68
CA PHE A 15 -26.84 -14.00 -4.91
C PHE A 15 -27.94 -15.07 -4.87
N ASP A 16 -28.93 -14.93 -4.00
CA ASP A 16 -30.08 -15.82 -3.95
C ASP A 16 -31.02 -15.67 -5.16
N ALA A 17 -31.07 -14.48 -5.76
CA ALA A 17 -31.92 -14.15 -6.90
C ALA A 17 -31.28 -14.47 -8.26
N VAL A 18 -29.99 -14.19 -8.43
CA VAL A 18 -29.23 -14.30 -9.69
C VAL A 18 -28.32 -15.53 -9.64
N HIS A 19 -28.44 -16.40 -10.63
CA HIS A 19 -27.76 -17.69 -10.69
C HIS A 19 -26.80 -17.79 -11.87
N MET A 20 -25.79 -18.64 -11.68
CA MET A 20 -24.83 -19.01 -12.72
C MET A 20 -25.44 -19.99 -13.73
N PRO A 21 -25.03 -19.94 -15.01
CA PRO A 21 -23.92 -19.15 -15.55
C PRO A 21 -24.30 -17.69 -15.85
N ILE A 22 -23.36 -16.77 -15.59
CA ILE A 22 -23.44 -15.37 -16.00
C ILE A 22 -22.42 -15.12 -17.11
N HIS A 23 -22.85 -14.45 -18.18
CA HIS A 23 -22.02 -14.07 -19.32
C HIS A 23 -22.17 -12.58 -19.63
N TYR A 24 -21.06 -11.89 -19.82
CA TYR A 24 -21.02 -10.48 -20.19
C TYR A 24 -20.41 -10.31 -21.58
N ASP A 25 -21.11 -9.63 -22.49
CA ASP A 25 -20.53 -9.05 -23.69
C ASP A 25 -20.41 -7.54 -23.48
N VAL A 26 -19.17 -7.02 -23.39
CA VAL A 26 -18.89 -5.60 -23.12
C VAL A 26 -18.18 -4.98 -24.32
N LEU A 27 -18.80 -3.94 -24.91
CA LEU A 27 -18.18 -3.10 -25.93
C LEU A 27 -17.92 -1.70 -25.37
N LEU A 28 -16.67 -1.25 -25.46
CA LEU A 28 -16.25 0.11 -25.12
C LEU A 28 -15.88 0.87 -26.40
N ASP A 29 -16.54 2.00 -26.65
CA ASP A 29 -16.19 2.94 -27.72
C ASP A 29 -15.45 4.14 -27.14
N LEU A 30 -14.13 4.14 -27.30
CA LEU A 30 -13.20 5.13 -26.76
C LEU A 30 -12.98 6.31 -27.73
N GLY A 31 -13.74 6.36 -28.83
CA GLY A 31 -13.64 7.41 -29.85
C GLY A 31 -14.46 8.67 -29.57
N LYS A 32 -14.94 8.88 -28.34
CA LYS A 32 -16.01 9.84 -27.98
C LYS A 32 -15.52 11.14 -27.31
N GLY A 33 -14.31 11.57 -27.65
CA GLY A 33 -13.74 12.80 -27.12
C GLY A 33 -12.98 12.60 -25.80
N ALA A 34 -12.74 13.71 -25.09
CA ALA A 34 -11.87 13.73 -23.90
C ALA A 34 -12.57 13.39 -22.58
N ARG A 35 -13.92 13.42 -22.54
CA ARG A 35 -14.70 13.37 -21.29
C ARG A 35 -15.42 12.06 -21.08
N ASP A 36 -16.05 11.56 -22.14
CA ASP A 36 -16.93 10.41 -22.06
C ASP A 36 -16.52 9.30 -23.03
N PHE A 37 -17.03 8.10 -22.78
CA PHE A 37 -16.95 6.95 -23.66
C PHE A 37 -18.27 6.20 -23.64
N THR A 38 -18.63 5.56 -24.76
CA THR A 38 -19.84 4.74 -24.80
C THR A 38 -19.53 3.34 -24.31
N SER A 39 -20.36 2.83 -23.39
CA SER A 39 -20.35 1.45 -22.95
C SER A 39 -21.63 0.76 -23.40
N ARG A 40 -21.49 -0.40 -24.03
CA ARG A 40 -22.60 -1.29 -24.36
C ARG A 40 -22.38 -2.61 -23.66
N THR A 41 -23.31 -2.99 -22.81
CA THR A 41 -23.21 -4.21 -22.02
C THR A 41 -24.41 -5.08 -22.31
N LYS A 42 -24.16 -6.33 -22.69
CA LYS A 42 -25.16 -7.38 -22.72
C LYS A 42 -24.82 -8.41 -21.66
N ILE A 43 -25.79 -8.75 -20.82
CA ILE A 43 -25.62 -9.72 -19.75
C ILE A 43 -26.65 -10.83 -19.95
N THR A 44 -26.18 -12.07 -19.99
CA THR A 44 -27.02 -13.27 -19.97
C THR A 44 -26.84 -13.95 -18.63
N PHE A 45 -27.94 -14.24 -17.93
CA PHE A 45 -27.90 -14.85 -16.60
C PHE A 45 -29.19 -15.61 -16.29
N ASP A 46 -29.08 -16.58 -15.39
CA ASP A 46 -30.24 -17.28 -14.84
C ASP A 46 -30.73 -16.55 -13.59
N ALA A 47 -32.02 -16.63 -13.29
CA ALA A 47 -32.57 -16.05 -12.08
C ALA A 47 -33.74 -16.86 -11.53
N LYS A 48 -34.08 -16.59 -10.27
CA LYS A 48 -35.34 -17.06 -9.71
C LYS A 48 -36.51 -16.37 -10.42
N ALA A 49 -37.33 -17.13 -11.13
CA ALA A 49 -38.47 -16.58 -11.88
C ALA A 49 -39.40 -15.72 -10.98
N GLY A 50 -39.80 -14.55 -11.46
CA GLY A 50 -40.60 -13.54 -10.77
C GLY A 50 -39.85 -12.76 -9.67
N SER A 51 -38.54 -12.97 -9.52
CA SER A 51 -37.72 -12.18 -8.59
C SER A 51 -37.36 -10.81 -9.16
N SER A 52 -36.66 -10.01 -8.36
CA SER A 52 -36.10 -8.72 -8.77
C SER A 52 -34.67 -8.62 -8.28
N SER A 53 -33.87 -7.81 -8.98
CA SER A 53 -32.47 -7.52 -8.67
C SER A 53 -32.11 -6.14 -9.23
N PHE A 54 -30.84 -5.78 -9.25
CA PHE A 54 -30.35 -4.56 -9.86
C PHE A 54 -28.92 -4.70 -10.38
N LEU A 55 -28.60 -3.96 -11.44
CA LEU A 55 -27.24 -3.74 -11.92
C LEU A 55 -26.66 -2.47 -11.30
N ASP A 56 -25.36 -2.48 -11.03
CA ASP A 56 -24.58 -1.30 -10.67
C ASP A 56 -24.09 -0.59 -11.94
N LEU A 57 -24.27 0.73 -12.02
CA LEU A 57 -23.74 1.56 -13.10
C LEU A 57 -23.59 3.04 -12.67
N ILE A 58 -22.37 3.57 -12.78
CA ILE A 58 -22.07 5.00 -12.62
C ILE A 58 -21.78 5.56 -14.02
N ALA A 59 -22.74 6.30 -14.57
CA ALA A 59 -22.68 6.87 -15.90
C ALA A 59 -23.26 8.29 -15.93
N ASN A 60 -22.81 9.12 -16.89
CA ASN A 60 -23.36 10.46 -17.12
C ASN A 60 -24.79 10.39 -17.67
N SER A 61 -25.07 9.38 -18.49
CA SER A 61 -26.41 9.08 -18.99
C SER A 61 -26.56 7.62 -19.39
N VAL A 62 -27.76 7.08 -19.23
CA VAL A 62 -28.16 5.78 -19.80
C VAL A 62 -29.07 6.06 -20.98
N GLU A 63 -28.73 5.51 -22.15
CA GLU A 63 -29.48 5.71 -23.39
C GLU A 63 -30.60 4.70 -23.55
N SER A 64 -30.34 3.44 -23.21
CA SER A 64 -31.32 2.37 -23.29
C SER A 64 -31.06 1.26 -22.27
N VAL A 65 -32.16 0.65 -21.82
CA VAL A 65 -32.17 -0.61 -21.07
C VAL A 65 -33.22 -1.51 -21.72
N VAL A 66 -32.82 -2.71 -22.11
CA VAL A 66 -33.69 -3.72 -22.71
C VAL A 66 -33.57 -5.00 -21.90
N LEU A 67 -34.66 -5.47 -21.30
CA LEU A 67 -34.72 -6.72 -20.55
C LEU A 67 -35.62 -7.71 -21.29
N ASN A 68 -35.07 -8.87 -21.66
CA ASN A 68 -35.78 -9.95 -22.37
C ASN A 68 -36.49 -9.47 -23.65
N GLY A 69 -35.86 -8.53 -24.36
CA GLY A 69 -36.40 -7.90 -25.57
C GLY A 69 -37.41 -6.77 -25.34
N ALA A 70 -37.81 -6.51 -24.09
CA ALA A 70 -38.67 -5.39 -23.72
C ALA A 70 -37.83 -4.15 -23.33
N SER A 71 -38.08 -3.02 -24.01
CA SER A 71 -37.45 -1.75 -23.65
C SER A 71 -38.05 -1.19 -22.36
N LEU A 72 -37.19 -0.88 -21.39
CA LEU A 72 -37.57 -0.29 -20.12
C LEU A 72 -37.46 1.24 -20.18
N ASP A 73 -38.29 1.92 -19.39
CA ASP A 73 -38.26 3.37 -19.24
C ASP A 73 -37.08 3.77 -18.34
N VAL A 74 -35.98 4.20 -18.94
CA VAL A 74 -34.73 4.58 -18.25
C VAL A 74 -34.98 5.54 -17.09
N SER A 75 -35.91 6.49 -17.24
CA SER A 75 -36.22 7.49 -16.20
C SER A 75 -36.83 6.88 -14.93
N LYS A 76 -37.31 5.64 -15.00
CA LYS A 76 -37.88 4.89 -13.88
C LYS A 76 -36.93 3.85 -13.34
N VAL A 77 -36.16 3.19 -14.20
CA VAL A 77 -35.32 2.06 -13.80
C VAL A 77 -33.89 2.46 -13.44
N PHE A 78 -33.39 3.60 -13.91
CA PHE A 78 -32.05 4.09 -13.57
C PHE A 78 -32.13 5.23 -12.55
N ALA A 79 -31.72 4.94 -11.31
CA ALA A 79 -31.63 5.92 -10.24
C ALA A 79 -30.51 5.56 -9.26
N ASN A 80 -29.83 6.58 -8.70
CA ASN A 80 -28.78 6.40 -7.69
C ASN A 80 -27.72 5.37 -8.11
N SER A 81 -27.22 5.46 -9.34
CA SER A 81 -26.20 4.55 -9.88
C SER A 81 -26.61 3.07 -9.94
N ARG A 82 -27.91 2.77 -9.99
CA ARG A 82 -28.47 1.42 -10.10
C ARG A 82 -29.49 1.33 -11.22
N ILE A 83 -29.55 0.18 -11.88
CA ILE A 83 -30.60 -0.19 -12.84
C ILE A 83 -31.47 -1.28 -12.23
N GLU A 84 -32.71 -0.96 -11.89
CA GLU A 84 -33.66 -1.92 -11.34
C GLU A 84 -34.11 -2.93 -12.42
N LEU A 85 -34.07 -4.22 -12.06
CA LEU A 85 -34.56 -5.33 -12.88
C LEU A 85 -35.69 -6.04 -12.11
N SER A 86 -36.90 -5.98 -12.64
CA SER A 86 -38.09 -6.61 -12.02
C SER A 86 -38.68 -7.70 -12.91
N ASP A 87 -39.48 -8.58 -12.31
CA ASP A 87 -40.17 -9.68 -12.98
C ASP A 87 -39.23 -10.55 -13.84
N LEU A 88 -38.07 -10.91 -13.27
CA LEU A 88 -37.05 -11.70 -13.96
C LEU A 88 -37.60 -13.07 -14.38
N ASP A 89 -37.26 -13.50 -15.60
CA ASP A 89 -37.53 -14.86 -16.08
C ASP A 89 -36.52 -15.86 -15.48
N GLU A 90 -36.68 -17.16 -15.76
CA GLU A 90 -35.65 -18.14 -15.42
C GLU A 90 -34.33 -17.89 -16.17
N HIS A 91 -34.43 -17.44 -17.42
CA HIS A 91 -33.31 -17.08 -18.29
C HIS A 91 -33.48 -15.64 -18.77
N ASN A 92 -32.50 -14.79 -18.50
CA ASN A 92 -32.60 -13.37 -18.79
C ASN A 92 -31.49 -12.89 -19.72
N VAL A 93 -31.83 -11.91 -20.54
CA VAL A 93 -30.89 -11.12 -21.32
C VAL A 93 -31.20 -9.65 -21.07
N VAL A 94 -30.23 -8.93 -20.52
CA VAL A 94 -30.31 -7.46 -20.36
C VAL A 94 -29.26 -6.79 -21.22
N GLU A 95 -29.68 -5.78 -21.98
CA GLU A 95 -28.80 -4.93 -22.79
C GLU A 95 -28.89 -3.49 -22.28
N VAL A 96 -27.73 -2.89 -21.99
CA VAL A 96 -27.60 -1.52 -21.51
C VAL A 96 -26.66 -0.76 -22.42
N VAL A 97 -27.08 0.44 -22.86
CA VAL A 97 -26.21 1.40 -23.54
C VAL A 97 -26.10 2.65 -22.66
N ALA A 98 -24.88 3.02 -22.32
CA ALA A 98 -24.62 4.16 -21.44
C ALA A 98 -23.43 4.99 -21.94
N ASN A 99 -23.45 6.28 -21.58
CA ASN A 99 -22.33 7.18 -21.75
C ASN A 99 -21.63 7.33 -20.38
N CYS A 100 -20.49 6.68 -20.24
CA CYS A 100 -19.68 6.65 -19.03
C CYS A 100 -18.60 7.75 -19.10
N GLN A 101 -18.02 8.10 -17.95
CA GLN A 101 -17.06 9.20 -17.85
C GLN A 101 -15.64 8.69 -17.63
N TYR A 102 -14.66 9.27 -18.31
CA TYR A 102 -13.25 9.08 -17.94
C TYR A 102 -12.97 9.70 -16.56
N SER A 103 -12.09 9.05 -15.80
CA SER A 103 -11.62 9.51 -14.50
C SER A 103 -10.21 10.12 -14.60
N ASN A 104 -9.88 11.03 -13.68
CA ASN A 104 -8.52 11.52 -13.40
C ASN A 104 -8.10 11.23 -11.94
N THR A 105 -8.87 10.41 -11.23
CA THR A 105 -8.66 10.10 -9.80
C THR A 105 -8.05 8.72 -9.56
N GLY A 106 -7.76 7.96 -10.62
CA GLY A 106 -7.21 6.60 -10.51
C GLY A 106 -8.25 5.51 -10.21
N GLU A 107 -9.52 5.77 -10.51
CA GLU A 107 -10.68 4.87 -10.30
C GLU A 107 -11.45 4.70 -11.62
N GLY A 108 -12.00 3.52 -11.90
CA GLY A 108 -12.75 3.26 -13.14
C GLY A 108 -11.84 3.29 -14.37
N LEU A 109 -12.29 3.87 -15.49
CA LEU A 109 -11.44 4.08 -16.68
C LEU A 109 -10.73 5.43 -16.56
N HIS A 110 -9.49 5.40 -16.10
CA HIS A 110 -8.64 6.57 -15.93
C HIS A 110 -8.13 7.08 -17.29
N ARG A 111 -8.09 8.40 -17.50
CA ARG A 111 -7.50 9.08 -18.66
C ARG A 111 -6.39 10.02 -18.22
N SER A 112 -5.16 9.71 -18.61
CA SER A 112 -3.98 10.55 -18.39
C SER A 112 -3.48 11.13 -19.71
N VAL A 113 -2.98 12.37 -19.67
CA VAL A 113 -2.28 13.03 -20.78
C VAL A 113 -0.85 13.27 -20.36
N ASP A 114 0.10 12.73 -21.11
CA ASP A 114 1.51 13.00 -20.86
C ASP A 114 1.88 14.38 -21.42
N PRO A 115 2.32 15.34 -20.59
CA PRO A 115 2.61 16.69 -21.05
C PRO A 115 3.86 16.79 -21.93
N SER A 116 4.74 15.78 -21.89
CA SER A 116 5.99 15.81 -22.63
C SER A 116 5.84 15.46 -24.11
N ASP A 117 4.83 14.66 -24.45
CA ASP A 117 4.57 14.22 -25.83
C ASP A 117 3.11 14.41 -26.30
N GLY A 118 2.18 14.76 -25.39
CA GLY A 118 0.76 14.96 -25.68
C GLY A 118 -0.02 13.66 -25.91
N ASN A 119 0.57 12.50 -25.62
CA ASN A 119 -0.10 11.20 -25.78
C ASN A 119 -1.11 10.97 -24.65
N VAL A 120 -2.21 10.30 -25.03
CA VAL A 120 -3.30 9.92 -24.12
C VAL A 120 -3.15 8.45 -23.75
N TYR A 121 -3.22 8.14 -22.46
CA TYR A 121 -3.14 6.80 -21.91
C TYR A 121 -4.36 6.50 -21.06
N LEU A 122 -4.95 5.33 -21.29
CA LEU A 122 -6.11 4.83 -20.57
C LEU A 122 -5.78 3.52 -19.86
N TYR A 123 -6.26 3.38 -18.63
CA TYR A 123 -6.23 2.13 -17.89
C TYR A 123 -7.45 2.02 -16.97
N THR A 124 -7.80 0.79 -16.60
CA THR A 124 -8.87 0.50 -15.64
C THR A 124 -8.32 0.19 -14.25
N GLN A 125 -8.97 0.70 -13.20
CA GLN A 125 -8.82 0.25 -11.81
C GLN A 125 -10.22 -0.01 -11.24
N PHE A 126 -10.53 -1.27 -10.91
CA PHE A 126 -11.88 -1.69 -10.52
C PHE A 126 -12.04 -2.18 -9.09
N GLU A 127 -10.98 -2.62 -8.42
CA GLU A 127 -11.13 -2.99 -7.00
C GLU A 127 -11.29 -1.72 -6.14
N VAL A 128 -12.24 -1.65 -5.21
CA VAL A 128 -13.19 -2.71 -4.76
C VAL A 128 -14.42 -2.85 -5.68
N PRO A 129 -15.06 -1.75 -6.14
CA PRO A 129 -16.32 -1.83 -6.85
C PRO A 129 -16.44 -0.80 -8.00
N ASP A 130 -15.39 -0.60 -8.78
CA ASP A 130 -15.31 0.44 -9.80
C ASP A 130 -15.48 -0.07 -11.24
N ALA A 131 -15.72 -1.39 -11.42
CA ALA A 131 -16.19 -1.94 -12.70
C ALA A 131 -17.49 -1.26 -13.17
N ARG A 132 -18.36 -0.91 -12.21
CA ARG A 132 -19.61 -0.16 -12.43
C ARG A 132 -19.41 1.23 -13.05
N ARG A 133 -18.20 1.80 -13.03
CA ARG A 133 -17.90 3.08 -13.71
C ARG A 133 -17.65 2.92 -15.19
N VAL A 134 -17.51 1.68 -15.66
CA VAL A 134 -17.14 1.37 -17.04
C VAL A 134 -18.24 0.62 -17.77
N TYR A 135 -18.92 -0.32 -17.10
CA TYR A 135 -20.00 -1.09 -17.71
C TYR A 135 -21.06 -1.49 -16.67
N ALA A 136 -22.26 -1.86 -17.12
CA ALA A 136 -23.33 -2.28 -16.22
C ALA A 136 -23.06 -3.69 -15.67
N VAL A 137 -23.12 -3.89 -14.34
CA VAL A 137 -22.58 -5.12 -13.74
C VAL A 137 -23.26 -5.53 -12.43
N PHE A 138 -23.28 -6.83 -12.12
CA PHE A 138 -23.56 -7.34 -10.77
C PHE A 138 -22.27 -7.30 -9.94
N ASP A 139 -21.95 -6.14 -9.38
CA ASP A 139 -20.59 -5.84 -8.91
C ASP A 139 -20.29 -6.39 -7.50
N GLN A 140 -20.05 -7.69 -7.41
CA GLN A 140 -19.66 -8.41 -6.19
C GLN A 140 -18.80 -9.65 -6.49
N PRO A 141 -17.92 -10.08 -5.56
CA PRO A 141 -16.89 -11.08 -5.84
C PRO A 141 -17.40 -12.53 -5.99
N ASP A 142 -18.54 -12.89 -5.40
CA ASP A 142 -19.10 -14.26 -5.48
C ASP A 142 -20.00 -14.51 -6.70
N LEU A 143 -20.27 -13.48 -7.50
CA LEU A 143 -20.94 -13.60 -8.79
C LEU A 143 -19.93 -13.67 -9.95
N LYS A 144 -19.02 -14.66 -9.90
CA LYS A 144 -18.02 -14.86 -10.96
C LYS A 144 -18.64 -15.19 -12.31
N ALA A 145 -18.23 -14.50 -13.37
CA ALA A 145 -18.77 -14.63 -14.71
C ALA A 145 -17.68 -14.84 -15.78
N VAL A 146 -18.11 -15.13 -17.00
CA VAL A 146 -17.26 -15.07 -18.21
C VAL A 146 -17.50 -13.74 -18.92
N PHE A 147 -16.42 -13.12 -19.39
CA PHE A 147 -16.46 -11.81 -20.04
C PHE A 147 -15.86 -11.90 -21.45
N ASP A 148 -16.60 -11.33 -22.40
CA ASP A 148 -16.16 -11.07 -23.77
C ASP A 148 -16.01 -9.55 -23.95
N PHE A 149 -14.76 -9.08 -24.05
CA PHE A 149 -14.47 -7.66 -24.26
C PHE A 149 -14.23 -7.33 -25.73
N THR A 150 -14.85 -6.23 -26.17
CA THR A 150 -14.59 -5.57 -27.45
C THR A 150 -14.27 -4.11 -27.19
N VAL A 151 -13.22 -3.59 -27.83
CA VAL A 151 -12.81 -2.19 -27.67
C VAL A 151 -12.62 -1.53 -29.02
N ASP A 152 -13.37 -0.46 -29.27
CA ASP A 152 -13.18 0.42 -30.41
C ASP A 152 -12.31 1.60 -29.96
N ALA A 153 -11.11 1.71 -30.53
CA ALA A 153 -10.10 2.70 -30.15
C ALA A 153 -9.52 3.41 -31.38
N PRO A 154 -8.85 4.57 -31.21
CA PRO A 154 -8.06 5.20 -32.26
C PRO A 154 -7.10 4.20 -32.94
N GLU A 155 -6.96 4.29 -34.26
CA GLU A 155 -6.17 3.35 -35.07
C GLU A 155 -4.69 3.28 -34.65
N SER A 156 -4.13 4.38 -34.15
CA SER A 156 -2.75 4.48 -33.69
C SER A 156 -2.50 3.83 -32.32
N TRP A 157 -3.56 3.49 -31.57
CA TRP A 157 -3.44 2.91 -30.24
C TRP A 157 -3.28 1.40 -30.29
N ILE A 158 -2.58 0.87 -29.29
CA ILE A 158 -2.69 -0.54 -28.93
C ILE A 158 -3.73 -0.68 -27.81
N VAL A 159 -4.39 -1.83 -27.76
CA VAL A 159 -5.32 -2.19 -26.67
C VAL A 159 -4.95 -3.57 -26.14
N THR A 160 -4.85 -3.70 -24.82
CA THR A 160 -4.68 -4.98 -24.13
C THR A 160 -5.74 -5.12 -23.04
N SER A 161 -6.10 -6.37 -22.73
CA SER A 161 -7.08 -6.76 -21.71
C SER A 161 -6.64 -8.07 -21.05
N ASN A 162 -7.46 -8.68 -20.20
CA ASN A 162 -7.14 -9.92 -19.47
C ASN A 162 -6.69 -11.07 -20.38
N MET A 163 -7.34 -11.20 -21.54
CA MET A 163 -7.13 -12.32 -22.47
C MET A 163 -6.33 -11.90 -23.71
N PRO A 164 -5.74 -12.85 -24.45
CA PRO A 164 -5.13 -12.57 -25.75
C PRO A 164 -6.12 -11.95 -26.73
N VAL A 165 -5.60 -11.13 -27.65
CA VAL A 165 -6.38 -10.57 -28.76
C VAL A 165 -6.79 -11.70 -29.70
N LYS A 166 -8.10 -11.89 -29.87
CA LYS A 166 -8.71 -12.84 -30.82
C LYS A 166 -8.69 -12.29 -32.23
N SER A 167 -9.09 -11.03 -32.40
CA SER A 167 -9.12 -10.36 -33.69
C SER A 167 -8.90 -8.86 -33.53
N SER A 168 -8.40 -8.21 -34.59
CA SER A 168 -8.32 -6.76 -34.61
C SER A 168 -8.46 -6.23 -36.04
N GLU A 169 -9.39 -5.31 -36.28
CA GLU A 169 -9.72 -4.82 -37.63
C GLU A 169 -10.02 -3.32 -37.65
N LYS A 170 -9.74 -2.68 -38.79
CA LYS A 170 -10.08 -1.27 -38.98
C LYS A 170 -11.58 -1.12 -39.21
N LEU A 171 -12.21 -0.20 -38.49
CA LEU A 171 -13.62 0.11 -38.68
C LEU A 171 -13.81 1.04 -39.87
N GLN A 172 -14.55 0.57 -40.87
CA GLN A 172 -14.85 1.35 -42.08
C GLN A 172 -15.77 2.52 -41.78
N ASN A 173 -15.43 3.70 -42.30
CA ASN A 173 -16.20 4.94 -42.10
C ASN A 173 -16.41 5.32 -40.61
N SER A 174 -15.52 4.88 -39.72
CA SER A 174 -15.50 5.29 -38.32
C SER A 174 -14.27 6.14 -38.03
N GLN A 175 -14.47 7.26 -37.35
CA GLN A 175 -13.42 8.20 -36.97
C GLN A 175 -13.61 8.61 -35.52
N THR A 176 -12.51 8.95 -34.87
CA THR A 176 -12.49 9.58 -33.54
C THR A 176 -13.21 10.93 -33.55
N GLU A 177 -13.87 11.28 -32.45
CA GLU A 177 -14.39 12.63 -32.22
C GLU A 177 -13.27 13.57 -31.76
N SER A 178 -13.45 14.87 -31.96
CA SER A 178 -12.46 15.88 -31.56
C SER A 178 -12.23 15.83 -30.04
N GLY A 179 -10.96 15.87 -29.64
CA GLY A 179 -10.53 15.76 -28.24
C GLY A 179 -10.29 14.33 -27.76
N THR A 180 -10.59 13.29 -28.57
CA THR A 180 -10.21 11.91 -28.24
C THR A 180 -8.69 11.82 -28.08
N LEU A 181 -7.96 12.36 -29.06
CA LEU A 181 -6.55 12.66 -28.96
C LEU A 181 -6.38 14.11 -28.48
N GLU A 182 -5.40 14.37 -27.61
CA GLU A 182 -5.23 15.65 -26.92
C GLU A 182 -5.12 16.84 -27.88
N ASN A 183 -4.39 16.68 -28.99
CA ASN A 183 -4.17 17.74 -29.98
C ASN A 183 -5.38 17.98 -30.92
N GLY A 184 -6.53 17.35 -30.66
CA GLY A 184 -7.72 17.44 -31.49
C GLY A 184 -7.61 16.74 -32.84
N VAL A 185 -6.58 15.92 -33.02
CA VAL A 185 -6.36 15.10 -34.23
C VAL A 185 -7.48 14.08 -34.35
N VAL A 186 -8.09 14.01 -35.54
CA VAL A 186 -9.08 13.00 -35.89
C VAL A 186 -8.43 11.94 -36.77
N GLU A 187 -8.45 10.70 -36.32
CA GLU A 187 -8.02 9.53 -37.07
C GLU A 187 -9.08 8.43 -37.14
N GLY A 188 -8.81 7.40 -37.93
CA GLY A 188 -9.68 6.22 -38.05
C GLY A 188 -9.75 5.42 -36.75
N MET A 189 -10.74 4.54 -36.66
CA MET A 189 -10.93 3.64 -35.52
C MET A 189 -10.53 2.20 -35.85
N LYS A 190 -10.08 1.46 -34.84
CA LYS A 190 -9.77 0.04 -34.89
C LYS A 190 -10.52 -0.69 -33.78
N ARG A 191 -11.17 -1.80 -34.13
CA ARG A 191 -11.82 -2.72 -33.20
C ARG A 191 -10.83 -3.79 -32.75
N TRP A 192 -10.83 -4.07 -31.46
CA TRP A 192 -10.08 -5.13 -30.81
C TRP A 192 -11.06 -6.06 -30.11
N GLU A 193 -11.04 -7.33 -30.48
CA GLU A 193 -11.84 -8.38 -29.84
C GLU A 193 -10.90 -9.32 -29.09
N PHE A 194 -11.21 -9.61 -27.84
CA PHE A 194 -10.42 -10.49 -26.99
C PHE A 194 -11.03 -11.90 -26.93
N GLU A 195 -10.22 -12.90 -26.59
CA GLU A 195 -10.74 -14.24 -26.25
C GLU A 195 -11.54 -14.18 -24.95
N SER A 196 -12.52 -15.09 -24.79
CA SER A 196 -13.35 -15.15 -23.58
C SER A 196 -12.51 -15.43 -22.33
N THR A 197 -12.81 -14.74 -21.24
CA THR A 197 -12.10 -14.95 -19.97
C THR A 197 -12.43 -16.33 -19.37
N PRO A 198 -11.57 -16.87 -18.48
CA PRO A 198 -12.06 -17.85 -17.51
C PRO A 198 -13.15 -17.23 -16.63
N LYS A 199 -13.86 -18.08 -15.88
CA LYS A 199 -14.83 -17.60 -14.89
C LYS A 199 -14.09 -16.84 -13.78
N MET A 200 -14.38 -15.55 -13.62
CA MET A 200 -13.71 -14.65 -12.69
C MET A 200 -14.64 -13.55 -12.15
N SER A 201 -14.20 -12.82 -11.13
CA SER A 201 -14.95 -11.71 -10.52
C SER A 201 -14.87 -10.43 -11.38
N SER A 202 -15.87 -9.56 -11.32
CA SER A 202 -15.93 -8.32 -12.12
C SER A 202 -14.75 -7.39 -11.87
N TYR A 203 -14.32 -7.27 -10.61
CA TYR A 203 -13.21 -6.37 -10.20
C TYR A 203 -11.86 -6.73 -10.84
N LEU A 204 -11.72 -7.96 -11.37
CA LEU A 204 -10.49 -8.44 -12.03
C LEU A 204 -10.48 -8.19 -13.54
N THR A 205 -11.58 -7.69 -14.11
CA THR A 205 -11.61 -7.30 -15.53
C THR A 205 -10.77 -6.05 -15.74
N ALA A 206 -10.06 -5.95 -16.86
CA ALA A 206 -9.26 -4.77 -17.12
C ALA A 206 -9.02 -4.49 -18.62
N VAL A 207 -8.84 -3.21 -18.95
CA VAL A 207 -8.52 -2.70 -20.29
C VAL A 207 -7.47 -1.59 -20.16
N CYS A 208 -6.38 -1.69 -20.92
CA CYS A 208 -5.44 -0.59 -21.14
C CYS A 208 -5.41 -0.22 -22.63
N ALA A 209 -5.42 1.09 -22.93
CA ALA A 209 -5.45 1.59 -24.30
C ALA A 209 -4.60 2.86 -24.44
N GLY A 210 -3.88 2.99 -25.54
CA GLY A 210 -3.02 4.13 -25.81
C GLY A 210 -1.81 3.74 -26.65
N PRO A 211 -0.92 4.69 -26.99
CA PRO A 211 0.27 4.41 -27.77
C PRO A 211 1.40 3.85 -26.88
N TYR A 212 1.14 2.84 -26.05
CA TYR A 212 2.14 2.27 -25.11
C TYR A 212 3.38 1.73 -25.85
N ALA A 213 4.55 1.92 -25.24
CA ALA A 213 5.74 1.15 -25.58
C ALA A 213 5.58 -0.28 -25.05
N GLN A 214 6.15 -1.29 -25.73
CA GLN A 214 5.93 -2.69 -25.38
C GLN A 214 7.16 -3.57 -25.60
N TRP A 215 7.32 -4.55 -24.73
CA TRP A 215 8.33 -5.62 -24.80
C TRP A 215 7.65 -6.96 -24.52
N HIS A 216 8.13 -8.02 -25.16
CA HIS A 216 7.46 -9.33 -25.15
C HIS A 216 8.45 -10.43 -24.79
N THR A 217 7.98 -11.43 -24.05
CA THR A 217 8.70 -12.67 -23.77
C THR A 217 7.71 -13.81 -23.54
N GLU A 218 8.23 -15.00 -23.22
CA GLU A 218 7.42 -16.19 -22.96
C GLU A 218 7.93 -16.92 -21.71
N TYR A 219 7.05 -17.66 -21.06
CA TYR A 219 7.34 -18.59 -19.97
C TYR A 219 6.88 -20.01 -20.32
N ASN A 220 7.73 -21.01 -20.06
CA ASN A 220 7.36 -22.41 -20.22
C ASN A 220 6.72 -22.89 -18.91
N ASN A 221 5.40 -23.01 -18.92
CA ASN A 221 4.61 -23.39 -17.76
C ASN A 221 4.81 -24.87 -17.40
N GLU A 222 4.60 -25.21 -16.14
CA GLU A 222 4.83 -26.55 -15.60
C GLU A 222 3.87 -27.60 -16.17
N ASP A 223 2.74 -27.16 -16.74
CA ASP A 223 1.78 -28.01 -17.46
C ASP A 223 2.08 -28.19 -18.96
N GLY A 224 3.18 -27.63 -19.45
CA GLY A 224 3.63 -27.72 -20.83
C GLY A 224 3.08 -26.64 -21.76
N ARG A 225 2.25 -25.70 -21.27
CA ARG A 225 1.85 -24.52 -22.04
C ARG A 225 2.99 -23.51 -22.13
N VAL A 226 3.00 -22.71 -23.20
CA VAL A 226 3.83 -21.51 -23.31
C VAL A 226 2.94 -20.32 -23.02
N VAL A 227 3.27 -19.55 -21.98
CA VAL A 227 2.53 -18.37 -21.54
C VAL A 227 3.22 -17.13 -22.12
N PRO A 228 2.59 -16.41 -23.06
CA PRO A 228 3.09 -15.12 -23.52
C PRO A 228 3.00 -14.08 -22.41
N MET A 229 4.00 -13.20 -22.35
CA MET A 229 4.09 -12.13 -21.38
C MET A 229 4.56 -10.85 -22.04
N ALA A 230 4.02 -9.72 -21.61
CA ALA A 230 4.46 -8.42 -22.08
C ALA A 230 4.61 -7.40 -20.94
N MET A 231 5.44 -6.39 -21.19
CA MET A 231 5.57 -5.22 -20.34
C MET A 231 5.27 -3.97 -21.14
N TYR A 232 4.57 -3.01 -20.52
CA TYR A 232 4.14 -1.78 -21.16
C TYR A 232 4.45 -0.56 -20.31
N CYS A 233 4.79 0.56 -20.95
CA CYS A 233 4.88 1.87 -20.29
C CYS A 233 4.53 3.00 -21.27
N ARG A 234 4.34 4.22 -20.75
CA ARG A 234 4.21 5.42 -21.58
C ARG A 234 5.43 5.63 -22.49
N GLN A 235 5.25 6.27 -23.63
CA GLN A 235 6.33 6.48 -24.60
C GLN A 235 7.43 7.38 -24.03
N ALA A 236 7.07 8.40 -23.26
CA ALA A 236 8.04 9.27 -22.58
C ALA A 236 8.99 8.49 -21.65
N LEU A 237 8.51 7.38 -21.08
CA LEU A 237 9.27 6.55 -20.15
C LEU A 237 10.01 5.37 -20.83
N LYS A 238 9.85 5.20 -22.14
CA LYS A 238 10.34 4.04 -22.88
C LYS A 238 11.83 3.77 -22.69
N ASP A 239 12.65 4.81 -22.85
CA ASP A 239 14.11 4.67 -22.81
C ASP A 239 14.62 4.45 -21.38
N ALA A 240 13.93 4.99 -20.38
CA ALA A 240 14.20 4.70 -18.98
C ALA A 240 13.86 3.24 -18.64
N PHE A 241 12.67 2.79 -19.03
CA PHE A 241 12.19 1.45 -18.72
C PHE A 241 12.97 0.35 -19.44
N ALA A 242 13.38 0.57 -20.69
CA ALA A 242 14.11 -0.41 -21.51
C ALA A 242 15.34 -1.00 -20.82
N LYS A 243 15.95 -0.27 -19.87
CA LYS A 243 17.13 -0.71 -19.10
C LYS A 243 16.80 -1.82 -18.10
N ASP A 244 15.56 -1.88 -17.64
CA ASP A 244 15.11 -2.76 -16.56
C ASP A 244 14.21 -3.91 -17.05
N VAL A 245 13.72 -3.86 -18.30
CA VAL A 245 12.78 -4.85 -18.85
C VAL A 245 13.28 -6.29 -18.71
N ASP A 246 14.52 -6.57 -19.11
CA ASP A 246 15.08 -7.92 -19.04
C ASP A 246 15.20 -8.41 -17.59
N TYR A 247 15.57 -7.49 -16.67
CA TYR A 247 15.64 -7.77 -15.24
C TYR A 247 14.26 -8.11 -14.67
N LEU A 248 13.25 -7.30 -14.97
CA LEU A 248 11.90 -7.52 -14.46
C LEU A 248 11.25 -8.78 -15.05
N PHE A 249 11.51 -9.10 -16.32
CA PHE A 249 11.07 -10.37 -16.89
C PHE A 249 11.73 -11.57 -16.20
N ASP A 250 13.03 -11.49 -15.87
CA ASP A 250 13.72 -12.53 -15.10
C ASP A 250 13.12 -12.69 -13.69
N ILE A 251 12.85 -11.58 -12.98
CA ILE A 251 12.16 -11.58 -11.68
C ILE A 251 10.79 -12.26 -11.79
N THR A 252 10.00 -11.89 -12.79
CA THR A 252 8.67 -12.47 -13.01
C THR A 252 8.76 -13.97 -13.24
N LYS A 253 9.68 -14.43 -14.11
CA LYS A 253 9.88 -15.86 -14.39
C LYS A 253 10.34 -16.65 -13.16
N LYS A 254 11.20 -16.06 -12.33
CA LYS A 254 11.60 -16.65 -11.03
C LYS A 254 10.39 -16.79 -10.10
N GLY A 255 9.51 -15.78 -10.06
CA GLY A 255 8.25 -15.83 -9.33
C GLY A 255 7.35 -16.97 -9.80
N PHE A 256 7.13 -17.11 -11.11
CA PHE A 256 6.34 -18.20 -11.70
C PHE A 256 6.86 -19.57 -11.24
N ALA A 257 8.17 -19.82 -11.43
CA ALA A 257 8.79 -21.08 -11.05
C ALA A 257 8.74 -21.33 -9.54
N PHE A 258 8.90 -20.28 -8.72
CA PHE A 258 8.82 -20.37 -7.27
C PHE A 258 7.41 -20.75 -6.81
N TYR A 259 6.39 -20.07 -7.31
CA TYR A 259 5.00 -20.27 -6.92
C TYR A 259 4.45 -21.61 -7.39
N ALA A 260 4.68 -21.98 -8.66
CA ALA A 260 4.26 -23.27 -9.18
C ALA A 260 4.87 -24.43 -8.39
N LYS A 261 6.17 -24.33 -8.02
CA LYS A 261 6.84 -25.31 -7.16
C LYS A 261 6.29 -25.32 -5.74
N THR A 262 6.03 -24.15 -5.16
CA THR A 262 5.62 -24.00 -3.75
C THR A 262 4.19 -24.48 -3.52
N TRP A 263 3.29 -24.23 -4.47
CA TRP A 263 1.88 -24.58 -4.34
C TRP A 263 1.51 -25.88 -5.09
N GLY A 264 2.37 -26.38 -5.96
CA GLY A 264 2.07 -27.55 -6.79
C GLY A 264 0.94 -27.32 -7.78
N VAL A 265 0.63 -26.06 -8.10
CA VAL A 265 -0.42 -25.66 -9.05
C VAL A 265 0.24 -24.76 -10.12
N PRO A 266 0.31 -25.20 -11.39
CA PRO A 266 0.86 -24.38 -12.49
C PRO A 266 0.07 -23.08 -12.67
N TYR A 267 0.67 -22.08 -13.33
CA TYR A 267 -0.01 -20.81 -13.62
C TYR A 267 -1.30 -21.06 -14.42
N PRO A 268 -2.48 -20.58 -13.98
CA PRO A 268 -3.75 -21.03 -14.53
C PRO A 268 -4.17 -20.31 -15.82
N TYR A 269 -3.65 -19.11 -16.11
CA TYR A 269 -4.20 -18.25 -17.18
C TYR A 269 -3.43 -18.32 -18.50
N ALA A 270 -3.99 -17.68 -19.53
CA ALA A 270 -3.51 -17.78 -20.90
C ALA A 270 -2.30 -16.88 -21.23
N LYS A 271 -2.13 -15.76 -20.53
CA LYS A 271 -1.04 -14.80 -20.68
C LYS A 271 -0.75 -14.08 -19.37
N TYR A 272 0.32 -13.30 -19.29
CA TYR A 272 0.61 -12.43 -18.14
C TYR A 272 1.32 -11.14 -18.56
N ASP A 273 0.60 -10.03 -18.57
CA ASP A 273 1.13 -8.71 -18.91
C ASP A 273 1.31 -7.83 -17.67
N GLN A 274 2.29 -6.92 -17.69
CA GLN A 274 2.52 -5.88 -16.67
C GLN A 274 2.50 -4.49 -17.32
N ILE A 275 1.56 -3.63 -16.93
CA ILE A 275 1.38 -2.31 -17.52
C ILE A 275 1.73 -1.26 -16.47
N TYR A 276 2.78 -0.49 -16.73
CA TYR A 276 3.21 0.62 -15.89
C TYR A 276 2.41 1.87 -16.28
N VAL A 277 1.47 2.27 -15.43
CA VAL A 277 0.44 3.29 -15.67
C VAL A 277 0.63 4.54 -14.81
N PRO A 278 0.31 5.75 -15.34
CA PRO A 278 0.43 7.00 -14.61
C PRO A 278 -0.65 7.14 -13.54
N GLU A 279 -0.41 8.00 -12.55
CA GLU A 279 -1.46 8.53 -11.66
C GLU A 279 -2.26 7.44 -10.91
N TYR A 280 -1.59 6.36 -10.51
CA TYR A 280 -2.20 5.22 -9.83
C TYR A 280 -2.35 5.44 -8.33
N ASN A 281 -3.52 5.10 -7.77
CA ASN A 281 -3.79 5.26 -6.32
C ASN A 281 -3.02 4.25 -5.45
N ALA A 282 -2.82 3.04 -5.97
CA ALA A 282 -2.21 1.93 -5.24
C ALA A 282 -0.76 1.65 -5.68
N GLY A 283 -0.17 0.58 -5.16
CA GLY A 283 1.10 0.06 -5.67
C GLY A 283 0.94 -0.57 -7.06
N ALA A 284 -0.05 -1.45 -7.18
CA ALA A 284 -0.43 -2.18 -8.37
C ALA A 284 -1.84 -2.79 -8.18
N MET A 285 -2.31 -3.59 -9.14
CA MET A 285 -3.58 -4.33 -9.10
C MET A 285 -3.46 -5.62 -9.92
N GLU A 286 -4.00 -6.70 -9.37
CA GLU A 286 -3.80 -8.08 -9.83
C GLU A 286 -4.68 -8.52 -10.99
N ASN A 287 -5.15 -7.62 -11.86
CA ASN A 287 -6.14 -8.00 -12.88
C ASN A 287 -5.66 -9.23 -13.69
N ILE A 288 -6.50 -10.27 -13.80
CA ILE A 288 -6.11 -11.58 -14.33
C ILE A 288 -5.39 -11.45 -15.67
N GLY A 289 -4.14 -11.91 -15.74
CA GLY A 289 -3.33 -11.91 -16.95
C GLY A 289 -2.91 -10.53 -17.47
N MET A 290 -3.26 -9.44 -16.77
CA MET A 290 -2.95 -8.06 -17.14
C MET A 290 -2.81 -7.14 -15.92
N VAL A 291 -1.73 -7.31 -15.17
CA VAL A 291 -1.45 -6.54 -13.95
C VAL A 291 -1.13 -5.08 -14.29
N THR A 292 -1.72 -4.14 -13.57
CA THR A 292 -1.40 -2.71 -13.65
C THR A 292 -0.51 -2.30 -12.48
N ILE A 293 0.52 -1.51 -12.76
CA ILE A 293 1.56 -1.14 -11.79
C ILE A 293 1.77 0.37 -11.91
N ARG A 294 1.97 1.10 -10.80
CA ARG A 294 2.30 2.54 -10.89
C ARG A 294 3.60 2.77 -11.66
N ASP A 295 3.59 3.72 -12.60
CA ASP A 295 4.76 4.02 -13.45
C ASP A 295 5.91 4.70 -12.73
N GLN A 296 5.70 5.14 -11.49
CA GLN A 296 6.71 5.51 -10.52
C GLN A 296 7.73 4.39 -10.21
N TYR A 297 7.47 3.16 -10.64
CA TYR A 297 8.45 2.06 -10.66
C TYR A 297 9.30 1.98 -11.94
N VAL A 298 9.10 2.91 -12.87
CA VAL A 298 9.99 3.15 -14.00
C VAL A 298 10.97 4.26 -13.61
N PHE A 299 12.23 3.90 -13.40
CA PHE A 299 13.20 4.81 -12.81
C PHE A 299 13.92 5.64 -13.89
N GLU A 300 13.58 6.92 -13.99
CA GLU A 300 14.32 7.90 -14.79
C GLU A 300 15.57 8.44 -14.08
N SER A 301 15.47 8.55 -12.75
CA SER A 301 16.49 9.06 -11.84
C SER A 301 16.97 7.95 -10.88
N LYS A 302 18.05 8.22 -10.14
CA LYS A 302 18.55 7.32 -9.09
C LYS A 302 17.49 7.14 -8.01
N VAL A 303 17.22 5.89 -7.65
CA VAL A 303 16.35 5.52 -6.54
C VAL A 303 17.16 4.82 -5.45
N THR A 304 16.56 4.72 -4.26
CA THR A 304 17.14 3.93 -3.18
C THR A 304 16.97 2.44 -3.46
N ASP A 305 17.88 1.60 -2.97
CA ASP A 305 17.75 0.15 -3.05
C ASP A 305 16.43 -0.35 -2.41
N ALA A 306 15.96 0.28 -1.33
CA ALA A 306 14.65 0.01 -0.71
C ALA A 306 13.47 0.16 -1.67
N TYR A 307 13.57 1.09 -2.62
CA TYR A 307 12.52 1.34 -3.60
C TYR A 307 12.65 0.40 -4.81
N ALA A 308 13.88 0.08 -5.20
CA ALA A 308 14.15 -0.97 -6.19
C ALA A 308 13.70 -2.36 -5.71
N GLU A 309 13.90 -2.68 -4.43
CA GLU A 309 13.39 -3.89 -3.78
C GLU A 309 11.86 -3.87 -3.71
N ARG A 310 11.24 -2.77 -3.26
CA ARG A 310 9.77 -2.66 -3.19
C ARG A 310 9.11 -2.87 -4.55
N ARG A 311 9.73 -2.46 -5.66
CA ARG A 311 9.29 -2.78 -7.02
C ARG A 311 9.24 -4.29 -7.27
N VAL A 312 10.27 -5.03 -6.85
CA VAL A 312 10.32 -6.49 -6.98
C VAL A 312 9.27 -7.17 -6.11
N VAL A 313 9.14 -6.75 -4.85
CA VAL A 313 8.10 -7.26 -3.94
C VAL A 313 6.72 -7.05 -4.56
N THR A 314 6.45 -5.85 -5.09
CA THR A 314 5.17 -5.54 -5.75
C THR A 314 4.94 -6.48 -6.95
N VAL A 315 5.91 -6.61 -7.87
CA VAL A 315 5.77 -7.53 -9.03
C VAL A 315 5.47 -8.97 -8.61
N LEU A 316 6.09 -9.45 -7.54
CA LEU A 316 5.88 -10.80 -7.02
C LEU A 316 4.57 -10.93 -6.22
N HIS A 317 4.10 -9.85 -5.60
CA HIS A 317 2.80 -9.75 -4.92
C HIS A 317 1.66 -9.92 -5.92
N GLU A 318 1.67 -9.12 -6.99
CA GLU A 318 0.66 -9.21 -8.05
C GLU A 318 0.66 -10.57 -8.74
N LEU A 319 1.84 -11.18 -8.91
CA LEU A 319 1.92 -12.52 -9.47
C LEU A 319 1.34 -13.58 -8.51
N ALA A 320 1.47 -13.40 -7.20
CA ALA A 320 0.91 -14.34 -6.23
C ALA A 320 -0.64 -14.35 -6.27
N HIS A 321 -1.24 -13.20 -6.54
CA HIS A 321 -2.68 -13.05 -6.63
C HIS A 321 -3.34 -13.89 -7.72
N MET A 322 -2.59 -14.23 -8.78
CA MET A 322 -3.05 -15.14 -9.84
C MET A 322 -3.53 -16.49 -9.29
N TRP A 323 -3.09 -16.89 -8.09
CA TRP A 323 -3.63 -18.01 -7.31
C TRP A 323 -4.49 -17.58 -6.12
N PHE A 324 -4.06 -16.58 -5.35
CA PHE A 324 -4.73 -16.09 -4.14
C PHE A 324 -5.47 -14.77 -4.38
N GLY A 325 -6.75 -14.85 -4.64
CA GLY A 325 -7.61 -13.72 -5.01
C GLY A 325 -8.27 -13.93 -6.36
N ASP A 326 -7.54 -14.49 -7.32
CA ASP A 326 -8.09 -14.73 -8.65
C ASP A 326 -8.62 -16.15 -8.82
N TYR A 327 -7.71 -17.14 -8.71
CA TYR A 327 -8.02 -18.55 -8.93
C TYR A 327 -8.96 -19.06 -7.83
N VAL A 328 -8.69 -18.66 -6.58
CA VAL A 328 -9.61 -18.81 -5.45
C VAL A 328 -9.84 -17.43 -4.83
N THR A 329 -11.09 -16.97 -4.85
CA THR A 329 -11.49 -15.64 -4.38
C THR A 329 -12.30 -15.75 -3.10
N MET A 330 -12.28 -14.76 -2.23
CA MET A 330 -13.23 -14.68 -1.11
C MET A 330 -14.69 -14.63 -1.61
N LYS A 331 -15.64 -15.07 -0.78
CA LYS A 331 -17.08 -14.90 -1.07
C LYS A 331 -17.55 -13.45 -0.87
N TRP A 332 -17.04 -12.81 0.16
CA TRP A 332 -17.31 -11.42 0.48
C TRP A 332 -16.06 -10.81 1.11
N TRP A 333 -16.00 -9.48 1.09
CA TRP A 333 -14.83 -8.69 1.46
C TRP A 333 -14.35 -8.87 2.92
N ASN A 334 -15.14 -9.50 3.81
CA ASN A 334 -14.68 -9.85 5.16
C ASN A 334 -13.50 -10.83 5.19
N ASP A 335 -13.30 -11.56 4.10
CA ASP A 335 -12.20 -12.50 3.92
C ASP A 335 -11.15 -11.95 2.94
N LEU A 336 -11.15 -10.65 2.61
CA LEU A 336 -10.18 -10.01 1.72
C LEU A 336 -8.73 -10.26 2.15
N TRP A 337 -8.47 -10.33 3.45
CA TRP A 337 -7.14 -10.66 3.98
C TRP A 337 -6.62 -12.01 3.46
N LEU A 338 -7.48 -12.97 3.10
CA LEU A 338 -7.06 -14.25 2.51
C LEU A 338 -6.36 -14.05 1.15
N ASN A 339 -6.71 -12.99 0.43
CA ASN A 339 -6.01 -12.63 -0.79
C ASN A 339 -4.73 -11.87 -0.41
N GLU A 340 -4.91 -10.77 0.31
CA GLU A 340 -3.86 -9.76 0.49
C GLU A 340 -2.73 -10.19 1.41
N SER A 341 -3.06 -10.79 2.56
CA SER A 341 -2.04 -11.30 3.47
C SER A 341 -1.25 -12.45 2.85
N PHE A 342 -1.88 -13.29 2.04
CA PHE A 342 -1.20 -14.40 1.37
C PHE A 342 -0.26 -13.88 0.30
N ALA A 343 -0.71 -12.94 -0.53
CA ALA A 343 0.15 -12.29 -1.51
C ALA A 343 1.34 -11.59 -0.83
N GLU A 344 1.10 -10.84 0.25
CA GLU A 344 2.15 -10.12 0.99
C GLU A 344 3.17 -11.07 1.64
N PHE A 345 2.70 -12.15 2.29
CA PHE A 345 3.57 -13.16 2.89
C PHE A 345 4.40 -13.90 1.83
N THR A 346 3.75 -14.35 0.76
CA THR A 346 4.40 -15.19 -0.26
C THR A 346 5.31 -14.39 -1.19
N SER A 347 4.99 -13.12 -1.47
CA SER A 347 5.86 -12.21 -2.21
C SER A 347 7.13 -11.87 -1.43
N THR A 348 7.02 -11.63 -0.12
CA THR A 348 8.18 -11.46 0.75
C THR A 348 9.06 -12.72 0.76
N LEU A 349 8.44 -13.90 0.88
CA LEU A 349 9.14 -15.18 0.85
C LEU A 349 9.83 -15.43 -0.50
N ALA A 350 9.14 -15.19 -1.61
CA ALA A 350 9.68 -15.35 -2.96
C ALA A 350 10.82 -14.36 -3.22
N THR A 351 10.69 -13.12 -2.75
CA THR A 351 11.73 -12.11 -2.85
C THR A 351 13.00 -12.58 -2.14
N ALA A 352 12.89 -13.04 -0.90
CA ALA A 352 14.03 -13.52 -0.11
C ALA A 352 14.70 -14.77 -0.68
N GLU A 353 13.92 -15.71 -1.25
CA GLU A 353 14.42 -17.04 -1.63
C GLU A 353 14.69 -17.23 -3.13
N ALA A 354 14.06 -16.45 -4.00
CA ALA A 354 14.16 -16.60 -5.45
C ALA A 354 14.92 -15.47 -6.15
N THR A 355 15.17 -14.35 -5.48
CA THR A 355 15.80 -13.16 -6.07
C THR A 355 17.13 -12.81 -5.39
N GLN A 356 17.76 -11.70 -5.76
CA GLN A 356 18.96 -11.20 -5.09
C GLN A 356 18.69 -10.51 -3.74
N TRP A 357 17.43 -10.21 -3.42
CA TRP A 357 17.01 -9.45 -2.25
C TRP A 357 16.83 -10.36 -1.03
N HIS A 358 17.93 -10.94 -0.54
CA HIS A 358 17.90 -11.96 0.52
C HIS A 358 17.45 -11.43 1.89
N ASP A 359 17.54 -10.12 2.11
CA ASP A 359 17.17 -9.44 3.36
C ASP A 359 15.70 -8.99 3.41
N ALA A 360 14.83 -9.47 2.50
CA ALA A 360 13.44 -9.02 2.40
C ALA A 360 12.62 -9.15 3.71
N TRP A 361 12.99 -10.08 4.60
CA TRP A 361 12.35 -10.18 5.92
C TRP A 361 12.71 -9.03 6.87
N SER A 362 13.87 -8.41 6.70
CA SER A 362 14.26 -7.18 7.39
C SER A 362 13.45 -6.00 6.86
N THR A 363 13.27 -5.92 5.53
CA THR A 363 12.37 -4.99 4.86
C THR A 363 10.94 -5.14 5.39
N PHE A 364 10.42 -6.36 5.45
CA PHE A 364 9.09 -6.66 6.01
C PHE A 364 8.97 -6.24 7.48
N ASN A 365 9.97 -6.54 8.33
CA ASN A 365 9.92 -6.17 9.74
C ASN A 365 9.98 -4.65 9.94
N SER A 366 10.91 -3.96 9.26
CA SER A 366 11.09 -2.51 9.40
C SER A 366 9.94 -1.71 8.80
N GLY A 367 9.36 -2.17 7.69
CA GLY A 367 8.27 -1.51 7.00
C GLY A 367 6.90 -2.05 7.35
N GLU A 368 6.53 -3.18 6.74
CA GLU A 368 5.18 -3.75 6.80
C GLU A 368 4.73 -4.02 8.24
N LYS A 369 5.53 -4.76 9.01
CA LYS A 369 5.18 -5.08 10.40
C LYS A 369 5.11 -3.83 11.29
N SER A 370 5.99 -2.86 11.08
CA SER A 370 5.94 -1.57 11.78
C SER A 370 4.65 -0.79 11.48
N TRP A 371 4.22 -0.78 10.21
CA TRP A 371 2.95 -0.19 9.79
C TRP A 371 1.75 -0.90 10.44
N ALA A 372 1.71 -2.24 10.40
CA ALA A 372 0.70 -3.04 11.08
C ALA A 372 0.61 -2.74 12.58
N LEU A 373 1.76 -2.69 13.28
CA LEU A 373 1.82 -2.37 14.70
C LEU A 373 1.30 -0.97 15.00
N ASN A 374 1.53 0.00 14.12
CA ASN A 374 0.97 1.35 14.30
C ASN A 374 -0.55 1.33 14.15
N GLN A 375 -1.07 0.66 13.12
CA GLN A 375 -2.49 0.56 12.83
C GLN A 375 -3.25 -0.18 13.94
N ASP A 376 -2.71 -1.30 14.41
CA ASP A 376 -3.32 -2.16 15.43
C ASP A 376 -3.22 -1.60 16.86
N GLN A 377 -2.52 -0.47 17.03
CA GLN A 377 -2.52 0.33 18.25
C GLN A 377 -3.55 1.45 18.26
N LEU A 378 -4.17 1.76 17.11
CA LEU A 378 -5.20 2.79 17.05
C LEU A 378 -6.47 2.33 17.77
N PRO A 379 -7.28 3.25 18.31
CA PRO A 379 -8.60 2.93 18.86
C PRO A 379 -9.56 2.29 17.84
N THR A 380 -9.24 2.43 16.56
CA THR A 380 -9.96 1.88 15.41
C THR A 380 -9.48 0.48 15.01
N THR A 381 -8.60 -0.15 15.81
CA THR A 381 -8.15 -1.53 15.60
C THR A 381 -9.34 -2.48 15.41
N HIS A 382 -9.12 -3.50 14.57
CA HIS A 382 -10.08 -4.55 14.30
C HIS A 382 -9.38 -5.92 14.20
N PRO A 383 -10.15 -7.02 14.23
CA PRO A 383 -9.62 -8.34 13.89
C PRO A 383 -9.16 -8.39 12.42
N ILE A 384 -8.28 -9.32 12.08
CA ILE A 384 -7.95 -9.59 10.67
C ILE A 384 -9.21 -9.99 9.89
N VAL A 385 -10.03 -10.87 10.48
CA VAL A 385 -11.36 -11.22 9.98
C VAL A 385 -12.35 -10.23 10.59
N ALA A 386 -12.46 -9.05 9.99
CA ALA A 386 -13.41 -8.02 10.42
C ALA A 386 -14.79 -8.24 9.76
N PRO A 387 -15.91 -7.98 10.47
CA PRO A 387 -17.20 -7.85 9.81
C PRO A 387 -17.17 -6.71 8.79
N ILE A 388 -17.59 -7.00 7.56
CA ILE A 388 -17.74 -6.01 6.48
C ILE A 388 -19.22 -5.97 6.11
N ASN A 389 -19.90 -4.88 6.50
CA ASN A 389 -21.35 -4.76 6.30
C ASN A 389 -21.68 -4.15 4.94
N ASP A 390 -20.78 -3.35 4.38
CA ASP A 390 -20.92 -2.70 3.08
C ASP A 390 -19.57 -2.37 2.44
N LEU A 391 -19.56 -1.71 1.27
CA LEU A 391 -18.33 -1.40 0.55
C LEU A 391 -17.47 -0.32 1.22
N ASN A 392 -18.08 0.61 1.97
CA ASN A 392 -17.33 1.64 2.68
C ASN A 392 -16.52 1.02 3.82
N ASP A 393 -17.08 0.01 4.52
CA ASP A 393 -16.35 -0.79 5.52
C ASP A 393 -15.12 -1.46 4.89
N THR A 394 -15.23 -1.93 3.64
CA THR A 394 -14.09 -2.53 2.93
C THR A 394 -12.98 -1.51 2.73
N SER A 395 -13.29 -0.33 2.19
CA SER A 395 -12.29 0.67 1.82
C SER A 395 -11.41 1.11 3.00
N VAL A 396 -11.98 1.26 4.20
CA VAL A 396 -11.19 1.63 5.40
C VAL A 396 -10.46 0.47 6.09
N ASN A 397 -10.66 -0.75 5.61
CA ASN A 397 -9.94 -1.93 6.07
C ASN A 397 -8.82 -2.36 5.10
N PHE A 398 -8.56 -1.61 4.02
CA PHE A 398 -7.31 -1.70 3.24
C PHE A 398 -6.16 -1.05 4.02
N ASP A 399 -5.79 -1.65 5.14
CA ASP A 399 -4.80 -1.08 6.04
C ASP A 399 -3.76 -2.11 6.51
N GLY A 400 -2.86 -1.65 7.38
CA GLY A 400 -1.75 -2.48 7.88
C GLY A 400 -2.21 -3.73 8.64
N ILE A 401 -3.48 -3.81 9.07
CA ILE A 401 -4.02 -5.03 9.69
C ILE A 401 -4.32 -6.09 8.62
N THR A 402 -4.99 -5.72 7.53
CA THR A 402 -5.39 -6.66 6.47
C THR A 402 -4.20 -7.18 5.67
N TYR A 403 -3.19 -6.34 5.42
CA TYR A 403 -1.98 -6.75 4.71
C TYR A 403 -0.93 -7.32 5.66
N ALA A 404 -0.30 -6.44 6.43
CA ALA A 404 0.95 -6.74 7.10
C ALA A 404 0.79 -7.52 8.42
N LYS A 405 -0.25 -7.24 9.23
CA LYS A 405 -0.57 -8.07 10.41
C LYS A 405 -1.00 -9.46 9.95
N GLY A 406 -1.89 -9.55 8.97
CA GLY A 406 -2.31 -10.83 8.43
C GLY A 406 -1.15 -11.64 7.84
N ALA A 407 -0.22 -11.02 7.09
CA ALA A 407 1.01 -11.68 6.63
C ALA A 407 1.94 -12.12 7.78
N SER A 408 2.08 -11.29 8.82
CA SER A 408 2.83 -11.67 10.04
C SER A 408 2.18 -12.85 10.76
N VAL A 409 0.85 -12.90 10.79
CA VAL A 409 0.07 -13.99 11.39
C VAL A 409 0.11 -15.25 10.52
N LEU A 410 0.19 -15.13 9.19
CA LEU A 410 0.48 -16.25 8.31
C LEU A 410 1.88 -16.79 8.55
N LYS A 411 2.91 -15.94 8.68
CA LYS A 411 4.26 -16.37 9.07
C LYS A 411 4.26 -17.12 10.40
N GLN A 412 3.51 -16.64 11.39
CA GLN A 412 3.28 -17.31 12.67
C GLN A 412 2.53 -18.64 12.49
N LEU A 413 1.55 -18.73 11.57
CA LEU A 413 0.82 -19.96 11.28
C LEU A 413 1.75 -21.00 10.63
N VAL A 414 2.59 -20.59 9.66
CA VAL A 414 3.63 -21.43 9.04
C VAL A 414 4.59 -21.97 10.10
N ALA A 415 5.05 -21.13 11.03
CA ALA A 415 5.89 -21.57 12.14
C ALA A 415 5.14 -22.53 13.08
N TYR A 416 3.86 -22.29 13.33
CA TYR A 416 3.03 -23.10 14.22
C TYR A 416 2.76 -24.51 13.66
N VAL A 417 2.36 -24.61 12.39
CA VAL A 417 2.01 -25.91 11.76
C VAL A 417 3.20 -26.64 11.14
N GLY A 418 4.28 -25.92 10.82
CA GLY A 418 5.42 -26.42 10.08
C GLY A 418 5.29 -26.17 8.58
N ARG A 419 6.34 -25.60 7.98
CA ARG A 419 6.35 -25.10 6.61
C ARG A 419 5.94 -26.12 5.54
N GLU A 420 6.44 -27.35 5.62
CA GLU A 420 6.08 -28.40 4.66
C GLU A 420 4.59 -28.74 4.70
N LYS A 421 4.03 -28.88 5.91
CA LYS A 421 2.61 -29.19 6.12
C LYS A 421 1.69 -28.03 5.74
N PHE A 422 2.15 -26.80 5.96
CA PHE A 422 1.44 -25.62 5.49
C PHE A 422 1.26 -25.66 3.97
N PHE A 423 2.35 -25.79 3.20
CA PHE A 423 2.26 -25.75 1.74
C PHE A 423 1.57 -26.98 1.14
N GLU A 424 1.65 -28.14 1.79
CA GLU A 424 0.81 -29.31 1.44
C GLU A 424 -0.70 -28.98 1.58
N GLY A 425 -1.10 -28.28 2.65
CA GLY A 425 -2.49 -27.87 2.85
C GLY A 425 -2.93 -26.81 1.85
N ILE A 426 -2.06 -25.86 1.52
CA ILE A 426 -2.31 -24.86 0.47
C ILE A 426 -2.53 -25.50 -0.89
N HIS A 427 -1.72 -26.50 -1.26
CA HIS A 427 -1.92 -27.25 -2.50
C HIS A 427 -3.33 -27.87 -2.58
N ASN A 428 -3.78 -28.50 -1.50
CA ASN A 428 -5.11 -29.11 -1.41
C ASN A 428 -6.22 -28.07 -1.54
N TYR A 429 -6.08 -26.94 -0.83
CA TYR A 429 -7.02 -25.83 -0.88
C TYR A 429 -7.18 -25.26 -2.30
N LEU A 430 -6.08 -24.88 -2.96
CA LEU A 430 -6.12 -24.34 -4.32
C LEU A 430 -6.68 -25.35 -5.33
N SER A 431 -6.33 -26.62 -5.20
CA SER A 431 -6.82 -27.68 -6.09
C SER A 431 -8.33 -27.92 -5.95
N LYS A 432 -8.86 -27.85 -4.73
CA LYS A 432 -10.28 -28.11 -4.43
C LYS A 432 -11.19 -26.94 -4.79
N HIS A 433 -10.70 -25.70 -4.67
CA HIS A 433 -11.47 -24.48 -4.87
C HIS A 433 -11.16 -23.74 -6.18
N ALA A 434 -10.49 -24.41 -7.13
CA ALA A 434 -10.15 -23.88 -8.45
C ALA A 434 -11.30 -23.13 -9.15
N TYR A 435 -11.04 -21.89 -9.57
CA TYR A 435 -12.00 -21.00 -10.23
C TYR A 435 -13.31 -20.79 -9.45
N SER A 436 -13.24 -20.79 -8.12
CA SER A 436 -14.41 -20.65 -7.25
C SER A 436 -14.18 -19.64 -6.13
N ASN A 437 -15.14 -19.55 -5.22
CA ASN A 437 -15.03 -18.75 -4.01
C ASN A 437 -14.87 -19.66 -2.79
N ALA A 438 -14.10 -19.22 -1.81
CA ALA A 438 -13.85 -19.96 -0.58
C ALA A 438 -13.97 -19.04 0.66
N THR A 439 -14.01 -19.66 1.83
CA THR A 439 -14.06 -19.00 3.13
C THR A 439 -12.84 -19.36 3.98
N LEU A 440 -12.61 -18.63 5.07
CA LEU A 440 -11.57 -19.01 6.04
C LEU A 440 -11.72 -20.46 6.54
N ALA A 441 -12.94 -20.92 6.76
CA ALA A 441 -13.18 -22.28 7.24
C ALA A 441 -12.68 -23.34 6.25
N ASP A 442 -12.78 -23.07 4.94
CA ASP A 442 -12.31 -23.96 3.89
C ASP A 442 -10.78 -24.08 3.91
N LEU A 443 -10.06 -22.96 4.08
CA LEU A 443 -8.61 -22.94 4.23
C LEU A 443 -8.14 -23.69 5.48
N LEU A 444 -8.72 -23.36 6.65
CA LEU A 444 -8.32 -23.96 7.92
C LEU A 444 -8.53 -25.47 7.91
N HIS A 445 -9.62 -25.94 7.30
CA HIS A 445 -9.90 -27.37 7.20
C HIS A 445 -8.75 -28.14 6.52
N GLU A 446 -8.25 -27.64 5.39
CA GLU A 446 -7.15 -28.30 4.66
C GLU A 446 -5.83 -28.25 5.45
N LEU A 447 -5.57 -27.16 6.18
CA LEU A 447 -4.37 -27.02 7.04
C LEU A 447 -4.43 -27.91 8.29
N GLU A 448 -5.62 -28.13 8.89
CA GLU A 448 -5.81 -29.05 10.01
C GLU A 448 -5.55 -30.50 9.58
N LEU A 449 -6.01 -30.89 8.38
CA LEU A 449 -5.81 -32.22 7.82
C LEU A 449 -4.33 -32.57 7.64
N THR A 450 -3.49 -31.61 7.20
CA THR A 450 -2.07 -31.86 6.95
C THR A 450 -1.20 -31.74 8.20
N SER A 451 -1.54 -30.82 9.11
CA SER A 451 -0.73 -30.52 10.30
C SER A 451 -1.10 -31.31 11.55
N GLY A 452 -2.37 -31.73 11.68
CA GLY A 452 -2.90 -32.39 12.88
C GLY A 452 -3.04 -31.48 14.11
N ARG A 453 -2.84 -30.16 13.99
CA ARG A 453 -3.08 -29.18 15.06
C ARG A 453 -4.52 -28.67 15.02
N ASP A 454 -5.09 -28.34 16.18
CA ASP A 454 -6.37 -27.60 16.27
C ASP A 454 -6.13 -26.14 15.84
N LEU A 455 -6.62 -25.79 14.65
CA LEU A 455 -6.51 -24.44 14.12
C LEU A 455 -7.76 -23.61 14.41
N LYS A 456 -8.89 -24.24 14.75
CA LYS A 456 -10.10 -23.52 15.13
C LYS A 456 -9.92 -22.66 16.38
N SER A 457 -9.34 -23.22 17.44
CA SER A 457 -9.07 -22.45 18.68
C SER A 457 -8.00 -21.37 18.46
N TRP A 458 -7.05 -21.64 17.57
CA TRP A 458 -5.96 -20.74 17.24
C TRP A 458 -6.46 -19.56 16.39
N SER A 459 -7.23 -19.83 15.33
CA SER A 459 -7.80 -18.82 14.42
C SER A 459 -8.77 -17.89 15.16
N ALA A 460 -9.59 -18.42 16.06
CA ALA A 460 -10.51 -17.64 16.87
C ALA A 460 -9.81 -16.57 17.73
N LYS A 461 -8.52 -16.75 18.08
CA LYS A 461 -7.73 -15.77 18.84
C LYS A 461 -6.88 -14.87 17.94
N TRP A 462 -6.29 -15.44 16.90
CA TRP A 462 -5.37 -14.72 16.02
C TRP A 462 -6.08 -13.88 14.95
N LEU A 463 -7.13 -14.44 14.34
CA LEU A 463 -7.79 -13.86 13.18
C LEU A 463 -9.07 -13.11 13.58
N GLU A 464 -9.83 -13.61 14.54
CA GLU A 464 -11.16 -13.09 14.91
C GLU A 464 -11.15 -12.15 16.14
N LYS A 465 -9.99 -11.84 16.71
CA LYS A 465 -9.84 -10.87 17.81
C LYS A 465 -8.84 -9.77 17.50
N ALA A 466 -9.23 -8.53 17.79
CA ALA A 466 -8.41 -7.33 17.67
C ALA A 466 -7.30 -7.24 18.74
N GLY A 467 -6.36 -6.31 18.53
CA GLY A 467 -5.32 -5.96 19.48
C GLY A 467 -4.04 -6.80 19.41
N ILE A 468 -3.01 -6.31 20.09
CA ILE A 468 -1.63 -6.83 20.07
C ILE A 468 -1.26 -7.34 21.47
N ASN A 469 -0.51 -8.46 21.54
CA ASN A 469 0.11 -8.88 22.80
C ASN A 469 1.48 -8.23 22.99
N THR A 470 1.83 -7.92 24.24
CA THR A 470 3.18 -7.53 24.63
C THR A 470 3.84 -8.68 25.39
N ILE A 471 5.03 -9.10 24.94
CA ILE A 471 5.84 -10.10 25.63
C ILE A 471 7.03 -9.41 26.31
N SER A 472 7.10 -9.58 27.63
CA SER A 472 8.18 -9.06 28.48
C SER A 472 9.07 -10.19 28.98
N THR A 473 10.38 -9.94 29.02
CA THR A 473 11.38 -10.91 29.50
C THR A 473 11.62 -10.74 31.00
N GLU A 474 11.44 -11.81 31.78
CA GLU A 474 11.78 -11.86 33.21
C GLU A 474 12.93 -12.85 33.44
N VAL A 475 14.05 -12.35 34.00
CA VAL A 475 15.26 -13.15 34.21
C VAL A 475 15.64 -13.14 35.69
N GLU A 476 15.79 -14.31 36.27
CA GLU A 476 16.40 -14.51 37.59
C GLU A 476 17.78 -15.16 37.41
N GLU A 477 18.79 -14.58 38.06
CA GLU A 477 20.17 -15.06 38.02
C GLU A 477 20.55 -15.73 39.35
N SER A 478 21.29 -16.82 39.26
CA SER A 478 22.02 -17.43 40.36
C SER A 478 23.27 -16.61 40.69
N SER A 479 23.83 -16.81 41.89
CA SER A 479 25.05 -16.12 42.33
C SER A 479 26.30 -16.40 41.48
N ASP A 480 26.27 -17.46 40.67
CA ASP A 480 27.36 -17.85 39.75
C ASP A 480 27.20 -17.27 38.33
N GLY A 481 26.19 -16.40 38.09
CA GLY A 481 25.93 -15.77 36.80
C GLY A 481 25.18 -16.67 35.80
N THR A 482 24.65 -17.80 36.26
CA THR A 482 23.72 -18.64 35.46
C THR A 482 22.28 -18.20 35.65
N ILE A 483 21.42 -18.51 34.69
CA ILE A 483 19.98 -18.26 34.74
C ILE A 483 19.33 -19.31 35.65
N SER A 484 18.72 -18.87 36.75
CA SER A 484 17.91 -19.75 37.61
C SER A 484 16.47 -19.88 37.10
N ALA A 485 15.93 -18.83 36.49
CA ALA A 485 14.67 -18.84 35.75
C ALA A 485 14.67 -17.80 34.63
N LEU A 486 14.18 -18.18 33.45
CA LEU A 486 13.80 -17.27 32.37
C LEU A 486 12.32 -17.47 32.09
N ARG A 487 11.53 -16.40 32.19
CA ARG A 487 10.09 -16.43 31.95
C ARG A 487 9.70 -15.35 30.95
N LEU A 488 8.75 -15.69 30.09
CA LEU A 488 8.15 -14.78 29.13
C LEU A 488 6.76 -14.43 29.64
N ARG A 489 6.54 -13.16 30.00
CA ARG A 489 5.22 -12.68 30.42
C ARG A 489 4.48 -12.07 29.24
N GLN A 490 3.36 -12.67 28.89
CA GLN A 490 2.44 -12.14 27.89
C GLN A 490 1.40 -11.25 28.57
N SER A 491 1.09 -10.11 27.94
CA SER A 491 0.02 -9.21 28.36
C SER A 491 -0.78 -8.71 27.16
N ALA A 492 -1.98 -8.21 27.43
CA ALA A 492 -2.89 -7.62 26.45
C ALA A 492 -3.47 -6.31 26.99
N SER A 493 -4.01 -5.46 26.12
CA SER A 493 -4.70 -4.24 26.56
C SER A 493 -5.99 -4.57 27.31
N LYS A 494 -6.51 -3.61 28.08
CA LYS A 494 -7.76 -3.81 28.83
C LYS A 494 -8.98 -3.87 27.90
N GLU A 495 -8.90 -3.14 26.80
CA GLU A 495 -9.90 -3.03 25.74
C GLU A 495 -9.98 -4.32 24.92
N HIS A 496 -8.84 -5.00 24.75
CA HIS A 496 -8.73 -6.26 24.01
C HIS A 496 -7.97 -7.33 24.84
N PRO A 497 -8.60 -7.89 25.90
CA PRO A 497 -7.93 -8.74 26.88
C PRO A 497 -7.78 -10.20 26.39
N VAL A 498 -7.22 -10.39 25.20
CA VAL A 498 -7.03 -11.71 24.56
C VAL A 498 -5.55 -12.04 24.52
N LEU A 499 -5.15 -13.12 25.19
CA LEU A 499 -3.82 -13.71 25.06
C LEU A 499 -3.81 -14.76 23.93
N ARG A 500 -2.76 -14.73 23.12
CA ARG A 500 -2.58 -15.60 21.95
C ARG A 500 -1.49 -16.63 22.21
N ALA A 501 -1.63 -17.79 21.59
CA ALA A 501 -0.57 -18.79 21.60
C ALA A 501 0.44 -18.42 20.51
N HIS A 502 1.68 -18.14 20.90
CA HIS A 502 2.77 -17.79 19.99
C HIS A 502 3.71 -18.98 19.78
N ARG A 503 4.24 -19.12 18.57
CA ARG A 503 5.42 -19.95 18.27
C ARG A 503 6.55 -18.98 17.95
N LEU A 504 7.58 -18.95 18.77
CA LEU A 504 8.68 -18.00 18.60
C LEU A 504 10.02 -18.61 18.99
N ALA A 505 11.11 -17.90 18.65
CA ALA A 505 12.45 -18.23 19.12
C ALA A 505 12.97 -17.19 20.12
N VAL A 506 13.77 -17.65 21.07
CA VAL A 506 14.56 -16.84 21.98
C VAL A 506 16.03 -17.01 21.59
N GLY A 507 16.65 -15.91 21.16
CA GLY A 507 18.06 -15.83 20.80
C GLY A 507 18.90 -15.33 21.97
N PHE A 508 20.00 -16.01 22.28
CA PHE A 508 21.01 -15.52 23.22
C PHE A 508 22.16 -14.93 22.43
N TYR A 509 22.61 -13.74 22.82
CA TYR A 509 23.65 -13.01 22.11
C TYR A 509 24.75 -12.56 23.07
N ASP A 510 25.99 -12.80 22.66
CA ASP A 510 27.19 -12.37 23.37
C ASP A 510 28.16 -11.67 22.41
N VAL A 511 29.06 -10.89 23.00
CA VAL A 511 30.18 -10.28 22.27
C VAL A 511 31.19 -11.37 21.92
N ASP A 512 31.52 -11.48 20.64
CA ASP A 512 32.71 -12.18 20.20
C ASP A 512 33.92 -11.34 20.60
N GLU A 513 34.68 -11.79 21.62
CA GLU A 513 35.83 -11.03 22.12
C GLU A 513 36.96 -10.86 21.10
N THR A 514 36.98 -11.64 20.02
CA THR A 514 37.99 -11.54 18.96
C THR A 514 37.63 -10.45 17.96
N THR A 515 36.36 -10.37 17.56
CA THR A 515 35.91 -9.44 16.51
C THR A 515 35.23 -8.19 17.05
N GLY A 516 34.77 -8.21 18.31
CA GLY A 516 33.91 -7.20 18.88
C GLY A 516 32.48 -7.21 18.32
N GLU A 517 32.12 -8.18 17.48
CA GLU A 517 30.76 -8.33 16.95
C GLU A 517 29.83 -8.98 17.97
N ILE A 518 28.53 -8.75 17.84
CA ILE A 518 27.54 -9.46 18.65
C ILE A 518 26.98 -10.63 17.84
N LYS A 519 27.08 -11.84 18.39
CA LYS A 519 26.69 -13.08 17.71
C LYS A 519 25.70 -13.89 18.53
N ARG A 520 24.80 -14.57 17.82
CA ARG A 520 23.87 -15.53 18.42
C ARG A 520 24.64 -16.77 18.89
N THR A 521 24.60 -17.03 20.19
CA THR A 521 25.26 -18.18 20.84
C THR A 521 24.31 -19.34 21.10
N LYS A 522 23.01 -19.05 21.24
CA LYS A 522 21.95 -20.06 21.42
C LYS A 522 20.66 -19.58 20.75
N ARG A 523 19.87 -20.54 20.26
CA ARG A 523 18.50 -20.34 19.79
C ARG A 523 17.61 -21.38 20.46
N ILE A 524 16.54 -20.94 21.11
CA ILE A 524 15.57 -21.80 21.80
C ILE A 524 14.19 -21.51 21.19
N GLU A 525 13.58 -22.49 20.53
CA GLU A 525 12.25 -22.34 19.92
C GLU A 525 11.19 -23.03 20.77
N LEU A 526 10.10 -22.32 21.06
CA LEU A 526 9.07 -22.79 21.98
C LEU A 526 7.70 -22.19 21.67
N ASP A 527 6.67 -22.82 22.26
CA ASP A 527 5.32 -22.26 22.31
C ASP A 527 5.20 -21.39 23.58
N VAL A 528 4.66 -20.18 23.42
CA VAL A 528 4.30 -19.26 24.51
C VAL A 528 2.78 -19.18 24.57
N ASP A 529 2.19 -19.77 25.60
CA ASP A 529 0.75 -19.80 25.80
C ASP A 529 0.40 -19.43 27.25
N GLY A 530 -0.69 -18.67 27.40
CA GLY A 530 -1.07 -18.06 28.67
C GLY A 530 -0.23 -16.84 29.07
N GLU A 531 -0.42 -16.39 30.31
CA GLU A 531 0.18 -15.16 30.83
C GLU A 531 1.68 -15.30 31.09
N LEU A 532 2.15 -16.48 31.49
CA LEU A 532 3.55 -16.70 31.88
C LEU A 532 4.02 -18.05 31.35
N THR A 533 5.07 -18.04 30.54
CA THR A 533 5.71 -19.26 30.01
C THR A 533 7.15 -19.34 30.51
N GLN A 534 7.56 -20.49 31.05
CA GLN A 534 8.94 -20.73 31.47
C GLN A 534 9.77 -21.29 30.32
N VAL A 535 10.96 -20.73 30.10
CA VAL A 535 11.92 -21.21 29.09
C VAL A 535 12.83 -22.25 29.75
N GLU A 536 12.39 -23.51 29.83
CA GLU A 536 13.09 -24.55 30.59
C GLU A 536 14.53 -24.78 30.11
N GLU A 537 14.76 -24.70 28.79
CA GLU A 537 16.10 -24.88 28.20
C GLU A 537 17.11 -23.80 28.60
N ALA A 538 16.65 -22.66 29.12
CA ALA A 538 17.54 -21.60 29.59
C ALA A 538 18.10 -21.85 31.00
N ARG A 539 17.46 -22.71 31.79
CA ARG A 539 17.84 -22.96 33.19
C ARG A 539 19.26 -23.55 33.27
N GLY A 540 20.11 -22.93 34.09
CA GLY A 540 21.50 -23.34 34.29
C GLY A 540 22.45 -22.90 33.17
N LEU A 541 21.96 -22.25 32.11
CA LEU A 541 22.83 -21.60 31.13
C LEU A 541 23.41 -20.31 31.71
N ARG A 542 24.61 -19.93 31.27
CA ARG A 542 25.17 -18.60 31.58
C ARG A 542 24.24 -17.52 31.02
N ARG A 543 23.96 -16.46 31.77
CA ARG A 543 23.21 -15.31 31.24
C ARG A 543 24.01 -14.69 30.08
N PRO A 544 23.45 -14.59 28.86
CA PRO A 544 24.11 -13.91 27.75
C PRO A 544 24.10 -12.40 27.98
N ALA A 545 24.80 -11.62 27.14
CA ALA A 545 24.71 -10.17 27.18
C ALA A 545 23.28 -9.67 26.83
N LEU A 546 22.67 -10.24 25.79
CA LEU A 546 21.30 -9.96 25.35
C LEU A 546 20.48 -11.26 25.25
N ILE A 547 19.25 -11.21 25.77
CA ILE A 547 18.18 -12.19 25.52
C ILE A 547 17.16 -11.53 24.58
N LEU A 548 17.15 -11.94 23.31
CA LEU A 548 16.22 -11.45 22.30
C LEU A 548 15.04 -12.42 22.17
N VAL A 549 13.84 -11.98 22.56
CA VAL A 549 12.61 -12.74 22.35
C VAL A 549 12.08 -12.45 20.95
N ASN A 550 11.43 -13.46 20.34
CA ASN A 550 10.98 -13.41 18.95
C ASN A 550 12.13 -13.17 17.97
N ASP A 551 13.27 -13.82 18.23
CA ASP A 551 14.34 -13.98 17.27
C ASP A 551 13.83 -14.69 15.99
N ASP A 552 14.44 -14.41 14.85
CA ASP A 552 13.96 -14.72 13.48
C ASP A 552 12.57 -14.14 13.12
N ASP A 553 11.97 -13.29 13.97
CA ASP A 553 10.70 -12.60 13.72
C ASP A 553 9.52 -13.55 13.40
N LEU A 554 9.33 -14.62 14.18
CA LEU A 554 8.33 -15.65 13.89
C LEU A 554 6.90 -15.28 14.31
N THR A 555 6.72 -14.27 15.16
CA THR A 555 5.42 -13.88 15.70
C THR A 555 5.12 -12.38 15.60
N TYR A 556 3.85 -12.02 15.73
CA TYR A 556 3.36 -10.65 15.76
C TYR A 556 3.08 -10.22 17.21
N THR A 557 3.96 -9.39 17.77
CA THR A 557 3.92 -8.95 19.18
C THR A 557 4.78 -7.71 19.39
N LYS A 558 4.52 -6.97 20.48
CA LYS A 558 5.43 -5.95 21.02
C LYS A 558 6.39 -6.60 22.01
N LEU A 559 7.66 -6.19 21.99
CA LEU A 559 8.71 -6.78 22.83
C LEU A 559 9.16 -5.81 23.92
N ARG A 560 9.33 -6.31 25.16
CA ARG A 560 9.94 -5.57 26.27
C ARG A 560 11.11 -6.36 26.84
N PHE A 561 12.29 -5.78 26.72
CA PHE A 561 13.53 -6.37 27.21
C PHE A 561 13.60 -6.32 28.75
N ASP A 562 14.35 -7.25 29.34
CA ASP A 562 14.85 -7.05 30.71
C ASP A 562 15.88 -5.92 30.73
N ASP A 563 16.05 -5.26 31.88
CA ASP A 563 16.88 -4.04 32.02
C ASP A 563 18.30 -4.19 31.45
N LYS A 564 18.97 -5.33 31.72
CA LYS A 564 20.33 -5.57 31.23
C LYS A 564 20.37 -5.78 29.71
N SER A 565 19.37 -6.46 29.16
CA SER A 565 19.23 -6.63 27.70
C SER A 565 18.89 -5.31 27.01
N LEU A 566 18.02 -4.48 27.60
CA LEU A 566 17.68 -3.16 27.08
C LEU A 566 18.91 -2.26 26.98
N GLU A 567 19.69 -2.16 28.06
CA GLU A 567 20.88 -1.33 28.10
C GLU A 567 21.90 -1.81 27.08
N PHE A 568 22.18 -3.11 27.05
CA PHE A 568 23.11 -3.68 26.09
C PHE A 568 22.67 -3.45 24.64
N ALA A 569 21.38 -3.64 24.32
CA ALA A 569 20.84 -3.42 22.98
C ALA A 569 20.95 -1.94 22.57
N ALA A 570 20.55 -1.01 23.44
CA ALA A 570 20.60 0.43 23.18
C ALA A 570 22.04 0.92 22.97
N GLU A 571 23.02 0.40 23.71
CA GLU A 571 24.42 0.78 23.55
C GLU A 571 25.08 0.19 22.30
N ASN A 572 24.62 -0.97 21.83
CA ASN A 572 25.37 -1.82 20.90
C ASN A 572 24.64 -2.20 19.60
N LEU A 573 23.48 -1.61 19.29
CA LEU A 573 22.70 -1.92 18.07
C LEU A 573 23.55 -1.95 16.79
N TYR A 574 24.47 -0.99 16.65
CA TYR A 574 25.41 -0.86 15.53
C TYR A 574 26.43 -2.02 15.36
N ARG A 575 26.53 -2.94 16.33
CA ARG A 575 27.49 -4.05 16.36
C ARG A 575 26.90 -5.41 15.95
N PHE A 576 25.58 -5.49 15.75
CA PHE A 576 24.91 -6.70 15.28
C PHE A 576 25.05 -6.82 13.76
N LYS A 577 25.40 -8.01 13.24
CA LYS A 577 25.60 -8.21 11.79
C LYS A 577 24.37 -8.67 11.02
N ASP A 578 23.50 -9.45 11.65
CA ASP A 578 22.27 -9.92 11.04
C ASP A 578 21.26 -8.76 10.92
N SER A 579 20.79 -8.50 9.69
CA SER A 579 19.89 -7.38 9.35
C SER A 579 18.55 -7.53 10.07
N LEU A 580 17.99 -8.74 10.10
CA LEU A 580 16.70 -9.02 10.71
C LEU A 580 16.77 -8.81 12.22
N THR A 581 17.79 -9.38 12.89
CA THR A 581 18.06 -9.16 14.32
C THR A 581 18.14 -7.67 14.65
N ARG A 582 18.89 -6.88 13.87
CA ARG A 582 18.97 -5.42 14.07
C ARG A 582 17.61 -4.77 13.96
N SER A 583 16.86 -5.08 12.90
CA SER A 583 15.54 -4.49 12.67
C SER A 583 14.54 -4.81 13.79
N ILE A 584 14.56 -6.03 14.36
CA ILE A 584 13.70 -6.42 15.49
C ILE A 584 14.02 -5.57 16.72
N ILE A 585 15.31 -5.42 17.05
CA ILE A 585 15.76 -4.63 18.20
C ILE A 585 15.37 -3.16 18.00
N TRP A 586 15.63 -2.60 16.81
CA TRP A 586 15.34 -1.21 16.50
C TRP A 586 13.85 -0.92 16.55
N LEU A 587 13.02 -1.77 15.95
CA LEU A 587 11.56 -1.67 16.00
C LEU A 587 11.04 -1.74 17.44
N SER A 588 11.65 -2.58 18.28
CA SER A 588 11.29 -2.68 19.71
C SER A 588 11.60 -1.38 20.47
N LEU A 589 12.77 -0.77 20.22
CA LEU A 589 13.16 0.51 20.82
C LEU A 589 12.27 1.66 20.31
N TRP A 590 11.91 1.64 19.03
CA TRP A 590 10.96 2.59 18.44
C TRP A 590 9.58 2.48 19.08
N ASP A 591 9.04 1.27 19.20
CA ASP A 591 7.76 1.01 19.86
C ASP A 591 7.78 1.42 21.34
N MET A 592 8.87 1.15 22.08
CA MET A 592 9.03 1.65 23.45
C MET A 592 9.07 3.18 23.52
N THR A 593 9.66 3.85 22.53
CA THR A 593 9.68 5.33 22.45
C THR A 593 8.27 5.87 22.22
N ARG A 594 7.51 5.27 21.29
CA ARG A 594 6.10 5.59 21.01
C ARG A 594 5.17 5.35 22.21
N ASP A 595 5.53 4.43 23.08
CA ASP A 595 4.80 4.08 24.31
C ASP A 595 5.23 4.88 25.53
N ALA A 596 6.12 5.87 25.37
CA ALA A 596 6.65 6.66 26.48
C ALA A 596 7.40 5.81 27.53
N GLN A 597 8.15 4.81 27.06
CA GLN A 597 8.96 3.89 27.88
C GLN A 597 10.45 3.97 27.57
N PHE A 598 10.84 4.65 26.48
CA PHE A 598 12.22 4.92 26.12
C PHE A 598 12.40 6.41 25.78
N PRO A 599 13.43 7.10 26.32
CA PRO A 599 13.59 8.54 26.11
C PRO A 599 13.81 8.92 24.64
N ALA A 600 13.13 9.98 24.19
CA ALA A 600 13.15 10.41 22.80
C ALA A 600 14.55 10.86 22.33
N GLU A 601 15.24 11.70 23.11
CA GLU A 601 16.60 12.13 22.77
C GLU A 601 17.57 10.94 22.77
N ARG A 602 17.41 9.97 23.68
CA ARG A 602 18.20 8.72 23.67
C ARG A 602 17.96 7.90 22.40
N PHE A 603 16.73 7.84 21.90
CA PHE A 603 16.39 7.16 20.66
C PHE A 603 17.03 7.82 19.43
N VAL A 604 17.06 9.15 19.39
CA VAL A 604 17.74 9.91 18.35
C VAL A 604 19.23 9.56 18.31
N GLU A 605 19.93 9.67 19.44
CA GLU A 605 21.37 9.40 19.52
C GLU A 605 21.73 7.97 19.11
N LEU A 606 20.99 6.96 19.61
CA LEU A 606 21.27 5.57 19.26
C LEU A 606 21.04 5.32 17.77
N SER A 607 20.01 5.95 17.19
CA SER A 607 19.65 5.78 15.79
C SER A 607 20.68 6.42 14.87
N LEU A 608 21.14 7.64 15.18
CA LEU A 608 22.23 8.30 14.45
C LEU A 608 23.52 7.46 14.48
N LYS A 609 23.86 6.87 15.64
CA LYS A 609 25.01 5.97 15.77
C LYS A 609 24.84 4.70 14.94
N ALA A 610 23.65 4.09 14.93
CA ALA A 610 23.38 2.88 14.18
C ALA A 610 23.34 3.10 12.66
N LEU A 611 22.87 4.27 12.20
CA LEU A 611 22.90 4.67 10.78
C LEU A 611 24.33 4.69 10.20
N ALA A 612 25.37 4.92 11.00
CA ALA A 612 26.75 4.86 10.53
C ALA A 612 27.15 3.47 9.97
N THR A 613 26.51 2.40 10.45
CA THR A 613 26.86 1.01 10.12
C THR A 613 25.75 0.23 9.42
N GLU A 614 24.53 0.74 9.38
CA GLU A 614 23.40 0.08 8.70
C GLU A 614 23.59 0.10 7.18
N ARG A 615 23.25 -1.01 6.52
CA ARG A 615 23.38 -1.22 5.08
C ARG A 615 22.13 -1.81 4.44
N GLU A 616 21.18 -2.32 5.23
CA GLU A 616 19.88 -2.73 4.72
C GLU A 616 19.05 -1.48 4.46
N SER A 617 18.78 -1.21 3.18
CA SER A 617 18.27 0.07 2.67
C SER A 617 16.91 0.45 3.25
N THR A 618 16.00 -0.51 3.44
CA THR A 618 14.66 -0.25 3.99
C THR A 618 14.75 0.11 5.47
N THR A 619 15.49 -0.66 6.27
CA THR A 619 15.74 -0.36 7.68
C THR A 619 16.38 1.02 7.84
N PHE A 620 17.36 1.35 6.98
CA PHE A 620 17.98 2.67 6.95
C PHE A 620 16.95 3.79 6.70
N ARG A 621 16.10 3.63 5.68
CA ARG A 621 15.04 4.59 5.32
C ARG A 621 14.05 4.80 6.46
N TYR A 622 13.58 3.72 7.07
CA TYR A 622 12.63 3.78 8.19
C TYR A 622 13.26 4.43 9.42
N ALA A 623 14.52 4.13 9.74
CA ALA A 623 15.25 4.76 10.83
C ALA A 623 15.33 6.29 10.65
N LEU A 624 15.63 6.78 9.43
CA LEU A 624 15.63 8.22 9.14
C LEU A 624 14.26 8.87 9.39
N GLY A 625 13.17 8.22 8.98
CA GLY A 625 11.81 8.67 9.24
C GLY A 625 11.45 8.70 10.73
N GLN A 626 11.83 7.67 11.48
CA GLN A 626 11.62 7.57 12.92
C GLN A 626 12.42 8.65 13.68
N VAL A 627 13.67 8.91 13.28
CA VAL A 627 14.47 10.03 13.82
C VAL A 627 13.77 11.36 13.56
N LYS A 628 13.27 11.59 12.35
CA LYS A 628 12.54 12.83 12.00
C LYS A 628 11.29 13.02 12.85
N ILE A 629 10.46 11.98 12.99
CA ILE A 629 9.26 12.02 13.83
C ILE A 629 9.65 12.32 15.28
N THR A 630 10.68 11.64 15.79
CA THR A 630 11.10 11.79 17.18
C THR A 630 11.59 13.22 17.46
N ALA A 631 12.49 13.74 16.62
CA ALA A 631 13.03 15.09 16.75
C ALA A 631 11.94 16.18 16.60
N SER A 632 10.97 15.96 15.70
CA SER A 632 9.92 16.94 15.38
C SER A 632 8.76 16.95 16.36
N HIS A 633 8.39 15.79 16.91
CA HIS A 633 7.13 15.63 17.65
C HIS A 633 7.30 15.08 19.07
N TYR A 634 8.27 14.20 19.33
CA TYR A 634 8.37 13.49 20.63
C TYR A 634 9.33 14.16 21.61
N VAL A 635 10.35 14.85 21.11
CA VAL A 635 11.19 15.74 21.93
C VAL A 635 10.33 16.87 22.50
N VAL A 636 10.65 17.30 23.73
CA VAL A 636 9.93 18.40 24.39
C VAL A 636 10.03 19.69 23.58
N PRO A 637 8.94 20.48 23.44
CA PRO A 637 8.92 21.64 22.53
C PRO A 637 10.06 22.65 22.71
N SER A 638 10.55 22.84 23.93
CA SER A 638 11.68 23.73 24.23
C SER A 638 13.03 23.26 23.68
N ARG A 639 13.17 21.99 23.34
CA ARG A 639 14.41 21.34 22.86
C ARG A 639 14.36 20.98 21.36
N GLN A 640 13.18 20.98 20.73
CA GLN A 640 12.99 20.52 19.35
C GLN A 640 13.92 21.19 18.34
N ALA A 641 14.04 22.52 18.37
CA ALA A 641 14.91 23.25 17.45
C ALA A 641 16.41 22.88 17.63
N GLU A 642 16.85 22.68 18.87
CA GLU A 642 18.23 22.26 19.16
C GLU A 642 18.49 20.83 18.65
N VAL A 643 17.58 19.91 18.93
CA VAL A 643 17.71 18.51 18.49
C VAL A 643 17.60 18.40 16.97
N ALA A 644 16.69 19.12 16.32
CA ALA A 644 16.57 19.14 14.86
C ALA A 644 17.87 19.63 14.21
N LYS A 645 18.48 20.70 14.75
CA LYS A 645 19.78 21.19 14.29
C LYS A 645 20.90 20.18 14.50
N HIS A 646 20.93 19.49 15.64
CA HIS A 646 21.88 18.43 15.92
C HIS A 646 21.75 17.27 14.90
N VAL A 647 20.52 16.79 14.69
CA VAL A 647 20.24 15.74 13.71
C VAL A 647 20.66 16.16 12.31
N ALA A 648 20.32 17.38 11.86
CA ALA A 648 20.73 17.89 10.56
C ALA A 648 22.26 17.89 10.40
N HIS A 649 22.99 18.31 11.44
CA HIS A 649 24.45 18.27 11.46
C HIS A 649 25.00 16.85 11.32
N GLU A 650 24.52 15.91 12.13
CA GLU A 650 24.98 14.52 12.10
C GLU A 650 24.64 13.81 10.80
N LEU A 651 23.43 14.02 10.25
CA LEU A 651 23.08 13.47 8.93
C LEU A 651 24.01 13.96 7.83
N TRP A 652 24.41 15.23 7.87
CA TRP A 652 25.38 15.78 6.93
C TRP A 652 26.78 15.18 7.13
N GLN A 653 27.25 15.03 8.37
CA GLN A 653 28.53 14.36 8.65
C GLN A 653 28.52 12.90 8.17
N LEU A 654 27.44 12.17 8.42
CA LEU A 654 27.25 10.81 7.92
C LEU A 654 27.26 10.78 6.39
N ALA A 655 26.61 11.73 5.72
CA ALA A 655 26.61 11.79 4.25
C ALA A 655 28.03 12.00 3.69
N LEU A 656 28.83 12.84 4.34
CA LEU A 656 30.24 13.06 3.98
C LEU A 656 31.13 11.84 4.25
N ALA A 657 30.80 11.05 5.28
CA ALA A 657 31.54 9.85 5.67
C ALA A 657 31.10 8.58 4.93
N ALA A 658 29.91 8.60 4.32
CA ALA A 658 29.38 7.47 3.55
C ALA A 658 30.24 7.19 2.33
N ASN A 659 30.21 5.92 1.87
CA ASN A 659 30.93 5.52 0.67
C ASN A 659 30.41 6.32 -0.53
N ALA A 660 31.34 6.80 -1.37
CA ALA A 660 31.01 7.58 -2.56
C ALA A 660 30.00 6.86 -3.46
N GLY A 661 28.89 7.53 -3.78
CA GLY A 661 27.83 7.01 -4.64
C GLY A 661 26.97 5.90 -4.04
N SER A 662 27.13 5.58 -2.75
CA SER A 662 26.34 4.54 -2.10
C SER A 662 24.88 4.92 -1.89
N ASP A 663 24.05 3.91 -1.60
CA ASP A 663 22.64 4.09 -1.25
C ASP A 663 22.50 4.93 0.03
N GLU A 664 23.34 4.68 1.05
CA GLU A 664 23.32 5.43 2.30
C GLU A 664 23.66 6.92 2.09
N GLN A 665 24.68 7.22 1.27
CA GLN A 665 25.03 8.61 0.94
C GLN A 665 23.82 9.34 0.33
N PHE A 666 23.13 8.69 -0.60
CA PHE A 666 21.95 9.25 -1.25
C PHE A 666 20.79 9.47 -0.25
N GLN A 667 20.50 8.47 0.58
CA GLN A 667 19.46 8.57 1.61
C GLN A 667 19.74 9.66 2.66
N LEU A 668 21.00 9.77 3.12
CA LEU A 668 21.42 10.76 4.10
C LEU A 668 21.32 12.18 3.57
N VAL A 669 21.71 12.42 2.31
CA VAL A 669 21.53 13.74 1.67
C VAL A 669 20.05 14.08 1.53
N LYS A 670 19.20 13.15 1.08
CA LYS A 670 17.76 13.39 1.01
C LYS A 670 17.14 13.65 2.38
N ALA A 671 17.58 12.94 3.43
CA ALA A 671 17.13 13.17 4.79
C ALA A 671 17.54 14.56 5.29
N TYR A 672 18.80 14.96 5.07
CA TYR A 672 19.33 16.28 5.44
C TYR A 672 18.49 17.43 4.84
N LEU A 673 18.09 17.31 3.57
CA LEU A 673 17.24 18.30 2.90
C LEU A 673 15.89 18.54 3.60
N GLY A 674 15.43 17.57 4.41
CA GLY A 674 14.20 17.68 5.18
C GLY A 674 14.30 18.49 6.49
N TYR A 675 15.47 19.00 6.85
CA TYR A 675 15.72 19.75 8.10
C TYR A 675 16.03 21.24 7.90
N GLY A 676 15.84 21.77 6.69
CA GLY A 676 16.07 23.19 6.43
C GLY A 676 15.15 24.10 7.24
N GLU A 677 15.71 25.17 7.82
CA GLU A 677 14.96 26.23 8.50
C GLU A 677 15.09 27.59 7.81
N VAL A 678 14.04 28.41 7.86
CA VAL A 678 14.07 29.78 7.34
C VAL A 678 15.16 30.59 8.07
N GLY A 679 16.12 31.10 7.30
CA GLY A 679 17.25 31.87 7.83
C GLY A 679 18.49 31.02 8.15
N ASP A 680 18.46 29.71 7.93
CA ASP A 680 19.66 28.86 8.04
C ASP A 680 20.58 29.05 6.83
N SER A 681 21.53 29.99 6.97
CA SER A 681 22.51 30.29 5.92
C SER A 681 23.43 29.13 5.58
N GLU A 682 23.68 28.20 6.51
CA GLU A 682 24.55 27.06 6.24
C GLU A 682 23.82 26.02 5.40
N PHE A 683 22.58 25.70 5.77
CA PHE A 683 21.69 24.86 4.96
C PHE A 683 21.53 25.39 3.54
N ILE A 684 21.19 26.68 3.39
CA ILE A 684 21.02 27.32 2.08
C ILE A 684 22.30 27.23 1.26
N ARG A 685 23.47 27.49 1.87
CA ARG A 685 24.77 27.37 1.20
C ARG A 685 25.02 25.94 0.70
N VAL A 686 24.72 24.94 1.51
CA VAL A 686 24.90 23.52 1.13
C VAL A 686 23.93 23.15 0.01
N ALA A 687 22.64 23.42 0.17
CA ALA A 687 21.61 23.07 -0.81
C ALA A 687 21.82 23.78 -2.16
N ARG A 688 22.07 25.09 -2.17
CA ARG A 688 22.46 25.81 -3.42
C ARG A 688 23.79 25.30 -3.97
N GLY A 689 24.73 24.99 -3.09
CA GLY A 689 26.03 24.45 -3.47
C GLY A 689 25.96 23.11 -4.19
N LEU A 690 25.01 22.25 -3.81
CA LEU A 690 24.72 21.00 -4.53
C LEU A 690 24.19 21.30 -5.94
N LEU A 691 23.28 22.27 -6.10
CA LEU A 691 22.72 22.65 -7.41
C LEU A 691 23.73 23.32 -8.34
N ASP A 692 24.61 24.18 -7.82
CA ASP A 692 25.60 24.93 -8.60
C ASP A 692 26.98 24.28 -8.66
N SER A 693 27.11 23.08 -8.08
CA SER A 693 28.34 22.30 -8.02
C SER A 693 29.48 22.91 -7.18
N SER A 694 29.24 23.93 -6.36
CA SER A 694 30.22 24.45 -5.38
C SER A 694 30.36 23.58 -4.12
N VAL A 695 29.36 22.74 -3.82
CA VAL A 695 29.42 21.64 -2.85
C VAL A 695 29.23 20.35 -3.62
N LYS A 696 30.16 19.39 -3.46
CA LYS A 696 30.12 18.10 -4.16
C LYS A 696 30.40 16.96 -3.19
N LEU A 697 29.63 15.89 -3.33
CA LEU A 697 29.94 14.58 -2.76
C LEU A 697 30.33 13.66 -3.92
N GLU A 698 31.45 12.96 -3.79
CA GLU A 698 31.92 12.04 -4.82
C GLU A 698 30.87 10.93 -5.03
N GLY A 699 30.55 10.63 -6.29
CA GLY A 699 29.58 9.60 -6.67
C GLY A 699 28.09 10.00 -6.52
N LEU A 700 27.80 11.22 -6.06
CA LEU A 700 26.43 11.75 -5.99
C LEU A 700 26.15 12.64 -7.21
N ASP A 701 25.42 12.08 -8.18
CA ASP A 701 24.93 12.84 -9.32
C ASP A 701 23.62 13.57 -8.95
N ILE A 702 23.52 14.84 -9.31
CA ILE A 702 22.29 15.63 -9.15
C ILE A 702 21.43 15.45 -10.41
N ASP A 703 20.71 14.34 -10.45
CA ASP A 703 19.70 14.06 -11.48
C ASP A 703 18.41 14.88 -11.28
N ASN A 704 17.40 14.60 -12.09
CA ASN A 704 16.15 15.36 -12.11
C ASN A 704 15.45 15.36 -10.74
N ASP A 705 15.31 14.19 -10.11
CA ASP A 705 14.48 14.04 -8.91
C ASP A 705 15.23 14.54 -7.69
N LEU A 706 16.55 14.32 -7.61
CA LEU A 706 17.36 14.90 -6.56
C LEU A 706 17.42 16.43 -6.69
N ARG A 707 17.50 16.95 -7.93
CA ARG A 707 17.40 18.40 -8.18
C ARG A 707 16.09 18.97 -7.67
N TRP A 708 14.95 18.37 -7.99
CA TRP A 708 13.65 18.79 -7.46
C TRP A 708 13.55 18.63 -5.95
N SER A 709 14.11 17.57 -5.37
CA SER A 709 14.19 17.41 -3.91
C SER A 709 14.93 18.57 -3.25
N ILE A 710 16.04 19.04 -3.84
CA ILE A 710 16.78 20.21 -3.34
C ILE A 710 15.96 21.50 -3.54
N LEU A 711 15.28 21.68 -4.66
CA LEU A 711 14.45 22.87 -4.92
C LEU A 711 13.24 22.95 -3.99
N ILE A 712 12.57 21.82 -3.72
CA ILE A 712 11.48 21.74 -2.73
C ILE A 712 12.00 22.15 -1.36
N ALA A 713 13.19 21.68 -0.97
CA ALA A 713 13.81 22.05 0.30
C ALA A 713 14.17 23.55 0.38
N LEU A 714 14.74 24.12 -0.69
CA LEU A 714 15.02 25.55 -0.78
C LEU A 714 13.75 26.42 -0.78
N ALA A 715 12.69 25.96 -1.47
CA ALA A 715 11.37 26.58 -1.40
C ALA A 715 10.83 26.55 0.03
N GLY A 716 10.99 25.43 0.75
CA GLY A 716 10.59 25.26 2.15
C GLY A 716 11.23 26.26 3.12
N VAL A 717 12.43 26.75 2.82
CA VAL A 717 13.12 27.79 3.59
C VAL A 717 12.96 29.20 3.00
N ASN A 718 12.04 29.37 2.05
CA ASN A 718 11.74 30.62 1.34
C ASN A 718 12.92 31.21 0.55
N ASP A 719 13.87 30.37 0.14
CA ASP A 719 15.02 30.77 -0.68
C ASP A 719 14.69 30.78 -2.19
N LEU A 720 13.58 30.14 -2.60
CA LEU A 720 13.03 30.19 -3.97
C LEU A 720 11.68 30.90 -4.04
N SER A 721 11.49 31.66 -5.12
CA SER A 721 10.21 32.25 -5.50
C SER A 721 9.40 31.33 -6.41
N GLU A 722 8.11 31.64 -6.61
CA GLU A 722 7.29 30.94 -7.61
C GLU A 722 7.86 31.04 -9.02
N ALA A 723 8.44 32.19 -9.37
CA ALA A 723 9.07 32.39 -10.67
C ALA A 723 10.29 31.47 -10.87
N ASP A 724 11.04 31.18 -9.80
CA ASP A 724 12.16 30.23 -9.87
C ASP A 724 11.66 28.79 -10.09
N ILE A 725 10.56 28.41 -9.45
CA ILE A 725 9.91 27.10 -9.62
C ILE A 725 9.39 26.96 -11.04
N ASP A 726 8.69 27.98 -11.57
CA ASP A 726 8.19 28.00 -12.93
C ASP A 726 9.32 27.93 -13.96
N ALA A 727 10.40 28.69 -13.73
CA ALA A 727 11.57 28.68 -14.60
C ALA A 727 12.28 27.31 -14.60
N GLU A 728 12.24 26.56 -13.50
CA GLU A 728 12.75 25.19 -13.50
C GLU A 728 11.82 24.24 -14.27
N LEU A 729 10.51 24.28 -14.01
CA LEU A 729 9.52 23.44 -14.70
C LEU A 729 9.59 23.64 -16.24
N GLN A 730 9.77 24.87 -16.70
CA GLN A 730 9.90 25.19 -18.13
C GLN A 730 11.12 24.54 -18.81
N LYS A 731 12.15 24.11 -18.05
CA LYS A 731 13.30 23.40 -18.62
C LYS A 731 12.94 21.97 -19.01
N ARG A 732 12.01 21.35 -18.29
CA ARG A 732 11.56 19.98 -18.51
C ARG A 732 10.14 19.81 -17.94
N ASP A 733 9.14 19.92 -18.80
CA ASP A 733 7.73 19.80 -18.44
C ASP A 733 7.26 18.34 -18.60
N THR A 734 7.38 17.56 -17.53
CA THR A 734 6.90 16.17 -17.43
C THR A 734 5.81 16.07 -16.37
N THR A 735 5.03 14.97 -16.36
CA THR A 735 4.04 14.70 -15.30
C THR A 735 4.66 14.85 -13.92
N GLU A 736 5.80 14.18 -13.69
CA GLU A 736 6.51 14.20 -12.43
C GLU A 736 7.04 15.61 -12.06
N ASN A 737 7.58 16.37 -13.02
CA ASN A 737 8.08 17.71 -12.74
C ASN A 737 6.95 18.69 -12.41
N ARG A 738 5.75 18.50 -12.97
CA ARG A 738 4.56 19.27 -12.57
C ARG A 738 4.19 18.97 -11.11
N GLU A 739 4.21 17.71 -10.70
CA GLU A 739 3.98 17.29 -9.31
C GLU A 739 5.03 17.90 -8.36
N HIS A 740 6.32 17.81 -8.70
CA HIS A 740 7.40 18.45 -7.93
C HIS A 740 7.22 19.96 -7.82
N ALA A 741 6.78 20.63 -8.88
CA ALA A 741 6.51 22.06 -8.86
C ALA A 741 5.31 22.41 -7.96
N TYR A 742 4.24 21.62 -7.96
CA TYR A 742 3.13 21.78 -7.00
C TYR A 742 3.61 21.61 -5.56
N GLN A 743 4.40 20.56 -5.28
CA GLN A 743 4.96 20.34 -3.96
C GLN A 743 5.88 21.47 -3.51
N ALA A 744 6.75 21.98 -4.40
CA ALA A 744 7.65 23.08 -4.09
C ALA A 744 6.87 24.36 -3.73
N ARG A 745 5.83 24.69 -4.50
CA ARG A 745 4.97 25.86 -4.22
C ARG A 745 4.27 25.72 -2.87
N ALA A 746 3.70 24.54 -2.61
CA ALA A 746 3.02 24.23 -1.35
C ALA A 746 3.98 24.19 -0.15
N SER A 747 5.25 23.82 -0.35
CA SER A 747 6.26 23.71 0.72
C SER A 747 6.74 25.04 1.26
N ARG A 748 6.58 26.14 0.52
CA ARG A 748 7.01 27.48 0.94
C ARG A 748 6.46 27.83 2.32
N ALA A 749 7.32 28.32 3.20
CA ALA A 749 6.99 28.65 4.58
C ALA A 749 6.43 30.07 4.71
N THR A 750 5.33 30.37 3.99
CA THR A 750 4.57 31.63 4.11
C THR A 750 3.08 31.36 4.26
N ALA A 751 2.32 32.30 4.82
CA ALA A 751 0.88 32.15 4.98
C ALA A 751 0.16 32.02 3.64
N GLU A 752 0.59 32.79 2.64
CA GLU A 752 0.02 32.81 1.29
C GLU A 752 0.18 31.46 0.59
N ALA A 753 1.34 30.81 0.73
CA ALA A 753 1.59 29.50 0.16
C ALA A 753 0.72 28.41 0.81
N LYS A 754 0.50 28.51 2.13
CA LYS A 754 -0.37 27.57 2.86
C LYS A 754 -1.83 27.76 2.48
N ASP A 755 -2.29 29.01 2.33
CA ASP A 755 -3.65 29.31 1.90
C ASP A 755 -3.87 28.80 0.46
N TRP A 756 -2.89 29.03 -0.42
CA TRP A 756 -2.92 28.51 -1.78
C TRP A 756 -2.98 26.98 -1.81
N ALA A 757 -2.12 26.29 -1.05
CA ALA A 757 -2.09 24.83 -1.02
C ALA A 757 -3.42 24.24 -0.52
N TRP A 758 -4.00 24.84 0.54
CA TRP A 758 -5.31 24.46 1.06
C TRP A 758 -6.40 24.59 -0.01
N GLU A 759 -6.48 25.72 -0.70
CA GLU A 759 -7.48 25.96 -1.74
C GLU A 759 -7.26 25.07 -2.97
N GLN A 760 -6.02 24.82 -3.39
CA GLN A 760 -5.74 23.90 -4.49
C GLN A 760 -6.19 22.47 -4.15
N ALA A 761 -5.78 21.94 -3.00
CA ALA A 761 -6.12 20.59 -2.59
C ALA A 761 -7.65 20.41 -2.44
N LEU A 762 -8.33 21.40 -1.84
CA LEU A 762 -9.76 21.30 -1.56
C LEU A 762 -10.68 21.75 -2.69
N ARG A 763 -10.31 22.69 -3.56
CA ARG A 763 -11.27 23.29 -4.50
C ARG A 763 -10.90 23.09 -5.97
N ASN A 764 -9.66 22.72 -6.28
CA ASN A 764 -9.28 22.41 -7.65
C ASN A 764 -9.60 20.93 -7.99
N LEU A 765 -10.66 20.74 -8.78
CA LEU A 765 -11.12 19.42 -9.24
C LEU A 765 -10.37 18.90 -10.48
N ASP A 766 -9.56 19.77 -11.10
CA ASP A 766 -8.79 19.41 -12.29
C ASP A 766 -7.45 18.75 -11.94
N LEU A 767 -7.02 18.84 -10.67
CA LEU A 767 -5.83 18.14 -10.20
C LEU A 767 -6.06 16.63 -10.23
N THR A 768 -5.03 15.94 -10.71
CA THR A 768 -4.96 14.48 -10.61
C THR A 768 -4.69 14.09 -9.15
N ASN A 769 -4.97 12.85 -8.80
CA ASN A 769 -4.67 12.30 -7.47
C ASN A 769 -3.22 12.55 -7.05
N MET A 770 -2.25 12.35 -7.96
CA MET A 770 -0.82 12.56 -7.69
C MET A 770 -0.46 14.03 -7.49
N GLN A 771 -1.02 14.93 -8.30
CA GLN A 771 -0.80 16.37 -8.14
C GLN A 771 -1.41 16.90 -6.84
N MET A 772 -2.63 16.48 -6.50
CA MET A 772 -3.25 16.81 -5.23
C MET A 772 -2.41 16.26 -4.05
N GLY A 773 -1.94 15.01 -4.14
CA GLY A 773 -1.05 14.42 -3.15
C GLY A 773 0.25 15.21 -2.98
N ALA A 774 0.84 15.71 -4.08
CA ALA A 774 2.02 16.56 -4.05
C ALA A 774 1.77 17.91 -3.34
N VAL A 775 0.61 18.53 -3.58
CA VAL A 775 0.17 19.74 -2.86
C VAL A 775 0.01 19.45 -1.36
N ALA A 776 -0.68 18.38 -0.99
CA ALA A 776 -0.87 17.98 0.40
C ALA A 776 0.46 17.69 1.11
N ALA A 777 1.37 16.95 0.44
CA ALA A 777 2.71 16.66 0.96
C ALA A 777 3.53 17.93 1.21
N GLY A 778 3.45 18.92 0.32
CA GLY A 778 4.10 20.22 0.52
C GLY A 778 3.42 21.07 1.60
N PHE A 779 2.10 21.00 1.75
CA PHE A 779 1.39 21.66 2.85
C PHE A 779 1.91 21.13 4.20
N TYR A 780 1.93 19.81 4.34
CA TYR A 780 2.33 19.08 5.55
C TYR A 780 3.83 19.19 5.88
N SER A 781 4.72 19.34 4.89
CA SER A 781 6.19 19.32 5.11
C SER A 781 6.75 20.50 5.89
N THR A 782 5.99 21.59 6.07
CA THR A 782 6.46 22.80 6.74
C THR A 782 6.40 22.64 8.25
N ALA A 783 7.56 22.39 8.86
CA ALA A 783 7.74 22.20 10.31
C ALA A 783 7.63 23.53 11.11
N LYS A 784 6.52 24.24 11.00
CA LYS A 784 6.27 25.53 11.68
C LYS A 784 4.89 25.60 12.32
N GLY A 785 4.86 25.62 13.65
CA GLY A 785 3.60 25.62 14.40
C GLY A 785 2.77 26.89 14.26
N ASP A 786 3.39 28.05 14.06
CA ASP A 786 2.69 29.32 13.81
C ASP A 786 1.96 29.35 12.46
N LEU A 787 2.53 28.72 11.43
CA LEU A 787 1.88 28.55 10.12
C LEU A 787 0.81 27.45 10.12
N ALA A 788 1.00 26.38 10.90
CA ALA A 788 0.04 25.28 10.99
C ALA A 788 -1.19 25.62 11.85
N LYS A 789 -1.02 26.44 12.90
CA LYS A 789 -2.06 26.74 13.88
C LYS A 789 -3.40 27.23 13.29
N PRO A 790 -3.45 28.17 12.32
CA PRO A 790 -4.72 28.63 11.74
C PRO A 790 -5.53 27.51 11.07
N TYR A 791 -4.88 26.43 10.67
CA TYR A 791 -5.52 25.32 9.96
C TYR A 791 -6.16 24.30 10.88
N VAL A 792 -5.94 24.35 12.20
CA VAL A 792 -6.66 23.46 13.13
C VAL A 792 -8.17 23.67 13.01
N GLU A 793 -8.62 24.92 13.11
CA GLU A 793 -10.05 25.25 12.99
C GLU A 793 -10.58 24.97 11.58
N ARG A 794 -9.82 25.36 10.54
CA ARG A 794 -10.22 25.13 9.14
C ARG A 794 -10.34 23.65 8.81
N TYR A 795 -9.37 22.84 9.23
CA TYR A 795 -9.36 21.41 9.01
C TYR A 795 -10.65 20.76 9.51
N PHE A 796 -10.97 20.93 10.81
CA PHE A 796 -12.18 20.34 11.37
C PHE A 796 -13.49 20.92 10.80
N ALA A 797 -13.46 22.12 10.20
CA ALA A 797 -14.60 22.68 9.49
C ALA A 797 -14.78 22.13 8.05
N ASP A 798 -13.70 21.71 7.40
CA ASP A 798 -13.71 21.26 6.00
C ASP A 798 -13.87 19.74 5.83
N ILE A 799 -13.66 18.91 6.87
CA ILE A 799 -13.76 17.42 6.80
C ILE A 799 -15.06 16.95 6.15
N ASP A 800 -16.21 17.47 6.60
CA ASP A 800 -17.52 17.07 6.07
C ASP A 800 -17.66 17.40 4.58
N TRP A 801 -17.08 18.53 4.17
CA TRP A 801 -17.07 18.91 2.78
C TRP A 801 -16.22 17.96 1.96
N ILE A 802 -15.03 17.58 2.45
CA ILE A 802 -14.13 16.65 1.76
C ILE A 802 -14.87 15.34 1.51
N TRP A 803 -15.40 14.73 2.58
CA TRP A 803 -16.09 13.44 2.49
C TRP A 803 -17.31 13.47 1.56
N LYS A 804 -18.05 14.57 1.54
CA LYS A 804 -19.25 14.72 0.71
C LYS A 804 -18.95 14.93 -0.78
N ASN A 805 -17.82 15.56 -1.12
CA ASN A 805 -17.55 16.08 -2.46
C ASN A 805 -16.33 15.44 -3.15
N ARG A 806 -15.69 14.46 -2.54
CA ARG A 806 -14.56 13.72 -3.11
C ARG A 806 -14.89 12.23 -3.21
N THR A 807 -14.24 11.55 -4.15
CA THR A 807 -14.21 10.08 -4.13
C THR A 807 -13.45 9.60 -2.90
N PHE A 808 -13.61 8.32 -2.54
CA PHE A 808 -13.09 7.80 -1.28
C PHE A 808 -11.57 8.03 -1.16
N HIS A 809 -10.79 7.58 -2.14
CA HIS A 809 -9.32 7.72 -2.14
C HIS A 809 -8.87 9.19 -2.09
N MET A 810 -9.59 10.07 -2.80
CA MET A 810 -9.31 11.50 -2.75
C MET A 810 -9.63 12.10 -1.38
N ALA A 811 -10.73 11.67 -0.74
CA ALA A 811 -11.11 12.12 0.59
C ALA A 811 -10.10 11.66 1.65
N GLU A 812 -9.68 10.41 1.61
CA GLU A 812 -8.66 9.83 2.48
C GLU A 812 -7.35 10.61 2.37
N ALA A 813 -6.80 10.75 1.17
CA ALA A 813 -5.56 11.48 0.92
C ALA A 813 -5.60 12.93 1.42
N LEU A 814 -6.76 13.60 1.35
CA LEU A 814 -6.95 14.96 1.87
C LEU A 814 -7.11 15.02 3.39
N ILE A 815 -7.91 14.12 3.97
CA ILE A 815 -8.16 14.08 5.42
C ILE A 815 -6.87 13.76 6.17
N GLU A 816 -6.03 12.88 5.64
CA GLU A 816 -4.73 12.58 6.21
C GLU A 816 -3.69 13.64 5.85
N GLY A 817 -3.58 13.98 4.55
CA GLY A 817 -2.52 14.86 4.05
C GLY A 817 -2.64 16.33 4.45
N LEU A 818 -3.84 16.81 4.80
CA LEU A 818 -4.07 18.17 5.28
C LEU A 818 -4.12 18.28 6.81
N TYR A 819 -3.94 17.19 7.55
CA TYR A 819 -3.90 17.24 9.01
C TYR A 819 -2.72 18.12 9.48
N PRO A 820 -2.95 19.21 10.23
CA PRO A 820 -1.90 20.18 10.54
C PRO A 820 -1.01 19.73 11.71
N VAL A 821 -0.22 18.66 11.51
CA VAL A 821 0.52 17.93 12.55
C VAL A 821 1.51 18.79 13.35
N TYR A 822 1.99 19.90 12.79
CA TYR A 822 2.93 20.81 13.43
C TYR A 822 2.24 21.89 14.29
N ALA A 823 0.91 21.96 14.28
CA ALA A 823 0.16 22.83 15.18
C ALA A 823 0.36 22.40 16.65
N PRO A 824 0.07 23.27 17.64
CA PRO A 824 0.09 22.88 19.04
C PRO A 824 -0.72 21.61 19.27
N VAL A 825 -0.09 20.58 19.85
CA VAL A 825 -0.69 19.24 19.94
C VAL A 825 -1.96 19.23 20.79
N GLU A 826 -2.06 20.11 21.78
CA GLU A 826 -3.26 20.29 22.60
C GLU A 826 -4.44 20.81 21.77
N ASP A 827 -4.20 21.76 20.86
CA ASP A 827 -5.24 22.33 19.99
C ASP A 827 -5.79 21.23 19.05
N LEU A 828 -4.92 20.35 18.55
CA LEU A 828 -5.30 19.19 17.73
C LEU A 828 -6.13 18.17 18.51
N VAL A 829 -5.71 17.85 19.75
CA VAL A 829 -6.44 16.92 20.62
C VAL A 829 -7.84 17.46 20.94
N ASP A 830 -7.93 18.73 21.29
CA ASP A 830 -9.20 19.39 21.60
C ASP A 830 -10.11 19.50 20.38
N GLY A 831 -9.57 19.86 19.22
CA GLY A 831 -10.31 19.96 17.97
C GLY A 831 -10.89 18.61 17.53
N GLY A 832 -10.08 17.56 17.53
CA GLY A 832 -10.52 16.21 17.15
C GLY A 832 -11.55 15.64 18.12
N ALA A 833 -11.38 15.85 19.43
CA ALA A 833 -12.36 15.42 20.42
C ALA A 833 -13.72 16.12 20.24
N LYS A 834 -13.71 17.44 20.04
CA LYS A 834 -14.95 18.21 19.77
C LYS A 834 -15.62 17.79 18.48
N TRP A 835 -14.85 17.56 17.42
CA TRP A 835 -15.39 17.11 16.15
C TRP A 835 -16.07 15.74 16.31
N LEU A 836 -15.41 14.76 16.93
CA LEU A 836 -15.98 13.42 17.13
C LEU A 836 -17.24 13.43 18.01
N GLU A 837 -17.30 14.29 19.03
CA GLU A 837 -18.48 14.46 19.89
C GLU A 837 -19.66 15.07 19.12
N ALA A 838 -19.40 16.02 18.23
CA ALA A 838 -20.42 16.70 17.42
C ALA A 838 -20.94 15.83 16.25
N HIS A 839 -20.18 14.83 15.79
CA HIS A 839 -20.47 14.05 14.57
C HIS A 839 -20.72 12.56 14.88
N ASN A 840 -21.52 12.25 15.91
CA ASN A 840 -21.82 10.85 16.30
C ASN A 840 -22.57 10.04 15.23
N ASP A 841 -23.20 10.73 14.28
CA ASP A 841 -23.95 10.20 13.15
C ASP A 841 -23.18 10.24 11.82
N ALA A 842 -21.93 10.73 11.82
CA ALA A 842 -21.08 10.65 10.63
C ALA A 842 -20.76 9.19 10.27
N PRO A 843 -20.52 8.88 8.99
CA PRO A 843 -20.15 7.53 8.56
C PRO A 843 -18.94 6.98 9.33
N ASP A 844 -18.97 5.71 9.69
CA ASP A 844 -17.92 5.06 10.51
C ASP A 844 -16.54 5.17 9.86
N ALA A 845 -16.47 5.03 8.54
CA ALA A 845 -15.25 5.24 7.75
C ALA A 845 -14.63 6.64 7.97
N LEU A 846 -15.45 7.69 7.94
CA LEU A 846 -14.99 9.07 8.17
C LEU A 846 -14.52 9.26 9.62
N ARG A 847 -15.33 8.79 10.57
CA ARG A 847 -15.01 8.86 12.00
C ARG A 847 -13.71 8.14 12.33
N ARG A 848 -13.44 7.01 11.67
CA ARG A 848 -12.21 6.22 11.79
C ARG A 848 -10.97 7.02 11.38
N MET A 849 -10.98 7.70 10.23
CA MET A 849 -9.85 8.55 9.81
C MET A 849 -9.57 9.68 10.82
N VAL A 850 -10.62 10.38 11.28
CA VAL A 850 -10.46 11.46 12.28
C VAL A 850 -9.95 10.93 13.62
N LEU A 851 -10.42 9.75 14.04
CA LEU A 851 -9.98 9.10 15.27
C LEU A 851 -8.51 8.66 15.18
N GLY A 852 -8.05 8.21 14.01
CA GLY A 852 -6.64 7.90 13.75
C GLY A 852 -5.74 9.12 13.93
N ASN A 853 -6.07 10.24 13.29
CA ASN A 853 -5.34 11.51 13.44
C ASN A 853 -5.32 12.01 14.89
N LEU A 854 -6.46 11.92 15.59
CA LEU A 854 -6.56 12.27 17.00
C LEU A 854 -5.68 11.40 17.89
N ASP A 855 -5.62 10.08 17.64
CA ASP A 855 -4.78 9.18 18.43
C ASP A 855 -3.29 9.49 18.26
N LEU A 856 -2.84 9.80 17.04
CA LEU A 856 -1.47 10.24 16.79
C LEU A 856 -1.11 11.49 17.60
N SER A 857 -2.02 12.46 17.69
CA SER A 857 -1.82 13.65 18.54
C SER A 857 -1.84 13.33 20.04
N ARG A 858 -2.72 12.44 20.50
CA ARG A 858 -2.73 11.98 21.90
C ARG A 858 -1.45 11.26 22.27
N ARG A 859 -0.94 10.41 21.39
CA ARG A 859 0.35 9.72 21.56
C ARG A 859 1.50 10.71 21.62
N THR A 860 1.54 11.68 20.71
CA THR A 860 2.54 12.76 20.72
C THR A 860 2.54 13.48 22.06
N LEU A 861 1.37 13.89 22.55
CA LEU A 861 1.23 14.55 23.84
C LEU A 861 1.67 13.66 25.02
N MET A 862 1.36 12.37 25.00
CA MET A 862 1.81 11.40 26.00
C MET A 862 3.34 11.29 26.04
N VAL A 863 3.97 11.14 24.88
CA VAL A 863 5.42 11.00 24.77
C VAL A 863 6.13 12.30 25.17
N GLN A 864 5.61 13.47 24.79
CA GLN A 864 6.15 14.76 25.22
C GLN A 864 6.08 14.92 26.75
N LYS A 865 4.96 14.54 27.39
CA LYS A 865 4.80 14.58 28.85
C LYS A 865 5.80 13.66 29.57
N TYR A 866 6.02 12.46 29.04
CA TYR A 866 7.02 11.56 29.58
C TYR A 866 8.43 12.16 29.48
N ASN A 867 8.83 12.67 28.31
CA ASN A 867 10.15 13.29 28.17
C ASN A 867 10.33 14.54 29.05
N ALA A 868 9.27 15.33 29.23
CA ALA A 868 9.28 16.46 30.16
C ALA A 868 9.45 16.02 31.63
N SER A 869 9.02 14.81 31.99
CA SER A 869 9.20 14.26 33.34
C SER A 869 10.63 13.76 33.63
N LEU A 870 11.44 13.57 32.58
CA LEU A 870 12.85 13.17 32.68
C LEU A 870 13.81 14.37 32.82
N SER A 871 13.33 15.58 32.51
CA SER A 871 14.12 16.82 32.41
C SER A 871 14.23 17.58 33.72
#